data_AF-A0A353EXE3-F1
#
_entry.id   AF-A0A353EXE3-F1
#
_cell.length_a   1.000
_cell.length_b   1.000
_cell.length_c   1.000
_cell.angle_alpha   90.00
_cell.angle_beta   90.00
_cell.angle_gamma   90.00
#
_symmetry.space_group_name_H-M   'P 1'
#
loop_
_entity.id
_entity.type
_entity.pdbx_description
1 polymer ?
#
loop_
_entity_poly.entity_id
_entity_poly.type
_entity_poly.pdbx_seq_one_letter_code
_entity_poly.pdbx_strand_id
1 'polypeptide(L)'
;MKHIKRLFSRLSGFLARNYRHCICAALLSGSLALTFLRYFDCLRRIGEAVVNLGRSLACYGCFLIGLESPFEATVLHTQKVNLTRYVPFDTAELVRKLEILPKAFFSDLFLDYFAGVLEMLISFLRIATVAVPALILIWIAVKNKICQPNTDHNKNSKPLRLWLRTAHRAGVAVKGWCGRSWDWLTAHGAWWKLLLLVWAVNLNLVGIVIDALAFYFWFASTISFGALFATQPLKLFIDLILTFSALPFPLWLVIGAVLVDLWRKSVGYKVLEAHEAENRDFLMNCPLVMFLVGTMGSKKTTHMTDFALSFDILFRDKALEMLLEIDLEFPTFPWIALEQDLLHAMSRHRVYSLASCRRYIAKKEKAFRKAQSPENIYGYNCAESPMTYNNGLEVLDIWKDLSDYACLYFIYCIQSSLLISNYSVRVDTVMQYAGNFPLWDNDLFRRDPRTLDAISRHAHILDFDVLRVSRQVLEDNKLSGSLEFGVVLITEIDKERGNRLKLEGLKKAYDETNQKNDNFNYSLKMGRHPATVRNFPFIRFIVDAQRPESWEADGRELTTELFISDCSPKRLAMPLFIFFEILHDWIVPKFCEWYPTYRYSCGDNKLTVRFLHWVASAFSRHYNRIYNIFGYMESSLTIVDGREEEATESHRYFLAHKKIYACRFATDCYREFFAERSRKSGKGIEDYPTYKTVCASPKELHQQNSYFIAEMENLSDDWEKL
;
A
#
# COMPACT_ATOMS: atom_id res chain seq x y z
N MET A 1 46.52 -7.90 43.73
CA MET A 1 45.15 -7.34 43.90
C MET A 1 44.80 -6.13 43.00
N LYS A 2 45.65 -5.08 42.90
CA LYS A 2 45.39 -3.91 42.01
C LYS A 2 45.29 -4.24 40.51
N HIS A 3 46.09 -5.21 40.02
CA HIS A 3 46.02 -5.66 38.62
C HIS A 3 44.72 -6.40 38.28
N ILE A 4 44.18 -7.21 39.20
CA ILE A 4 42.91 -7.92 39.01
C ILE A 4 41.73 -6.93 38.98
N LYS A 5 41.73 -5.90 39.83
CA LYS A 5 40.72 -4.82 39.80
C LYS A 5 40.76 -4.00 38.50
N ARG A 6 41.96 -3.70 37.97
CA ARG A 6 42.12 -3.05 36.65
C ARG A 6 41.69 -3.94 35.48
N LEU A 7 41.93 -5.25 35.59
CA LEU A 7 41.47 -6.21 34.59
C LEU A 7 39.94 -6.30 34.60
N PHE A 8 39.32 -6.42 35.78
CA PHE A 8 37.87 -6.43 35.95
C PHE A 8 37.20 -5.12 35.50
N SER A 9 37.82 -3.95 35.76
CA SER A 9 37.26 -2.67 35.30
C SER A 9 37.38 -2.49 33.78
N ARG A 10 38.44 -3.03 33.17
CA ARG A 10 38.60 -3.05 31.70
C ARG A 10 37.64 -4.05 31.05
N LEU A 11 37.46 -5.23 31.63
CA LEU A 11 36.47 -6.22 31.21
C LEU A 11 35.04 -5.71 31.36
N SER A 12 34.71 -5.05 32.47
CA SER A 12 33.38 -4.46 32.68
C SER A 12 33.12 -3.31 31.71
N GLY A 13 34.13 -2.48 31.39
CA GLY A 13 34.03 -1.42 30.39
C GLY A 13 33.87 -1.95 28.96
N PHE A 14 34.57 -3.04 28.61
CA PHE A 14 34.44 -3.73 27.33
C PHE A 14 33.08 -4.43 27.20
N LEU A 15 32.65 -5.17 28.23
CA LEU A 15 31.34 -5.81 28.30
C LEU A 15 30.22 -4.77 28.23
N ALA A 16 30.31 -3.64 28.94
CA ALA A 16 29.29 -2.60 28.87
C ALA A 16 29.11 -2.00 27.46
N ARG A 17 30.18 -1.93 26.65
CA ARG A 17 30.11 -1.48 25.25
C ARG A 17 29.64 -2.57 24.28
N ASN A 18 29.99 -3.84 24.52
CA ASN A 18 29.76 -4.96 23.59
C ASN A 18 28.84 -6.07 24.13
N TYR A 19 28.06 -5.82 25.19
CA TYR A 19 27.28 -6.86 25.87
C TYR A 19 26.30 -7.59 24.93
N ARG A 20 25.78 -6.89 23.92
CA ARG A 20 24.85 -7.47 22.94
C ARG A 20 25.52 -8.54 22.07
N HIS A 21 26.76 -8.29 21.64
CA HIS A 21 27.57 -9.31 20.95
C HIS A 21 27.82 -10.52 21.85
N CYS A 22 28.08 -10.30 23.14
CA CYS A 22 28.30 -11.40 24.08
C CYS A 22 27.04 -12.23 24.29
N ILE A 23 25.85 -11.61 24.37
CA ILE A 23 24.56 -12.30 24.46
C ILE A 23 24.31 -13.13 23.20
N CYS A 24 24.50 -12.55 22.00
CA CYS A 24 24.33 -13.28 20.75
C CYS A 24 25.34 -14.43 20.59
N ALA A 25 26.59 -14.22 20.99
CA ALA A 25 27.60 -15.27 21.00
C ALA A 25 27.23 -16.41 21.96
N ALA A 26 26.73 -16.09 23.16
CA ALA A 26 26.25 -17.08 24.13
C ALA A 26 25.04 -17.87 23.61
N LEU A 27 24.08 -17.18 22.98
CA LEU A 27 22.91 -17.82 22.34
C LEU A 27 23.33 -18.74 21.17
N LEU A 28 24.28 -18.29 20.34
CA LEU A 28 24.81 -19.09 19.24
C LEU A 28 25.56 -20.32 19.76
N SER A 29 26.45 -20.15 20.75
CA SER A 29 27.17 -21.28 21.35
C SER A 29 26.24 -22.26 22.04
N GLY A 30 25.18 -21.76 22.71
CA GLY A 30 24.16 -22.62 23.31
C GLY A 30 23.36 -23.39 22.24
N SER A 31 23.00 -22.73 21.14
CA SER A 31 22.29 -23.37 20.02
C SER A 31 23.14 -24.42 19.31
N LEU A 32 24.46 -24.17 19.17
CA LEU A 32 25.43 -25.13 18.64
C LEU A 32 25.63 -26.31 19.58
N ALA A 33 25.70 -26.08 20.89
CA ALA A 33 25.79 -27.17 21.86
C ALA A 33 24.55 -28.08 21.79
N LEU A 34 23.36 -27.51 21.61
CA LEU A 34 22.13 -28.28 21.42
C LEU A 34 22.16 -29.16 20.16
N THR A 35 22.84 -28.73 19.09
CA THR A 35 23.04 -29.53 17.87
C THR A 35 23.68 -30.88 18.20
N PHE A 36 24.74 -30.88 19.01
CA PHE A 36 25.46 -32.11 19.37
C PHE A 36 24.79 -32.90 20.49
N LEU A 37 24.14 -32.23 21.44
CA LEU A 37 23.57 -32.88 22.62
C LEU A 37 22.17 -33.49 22.37
N ARG A 38 21.29 -32.77 21.66
CA ARG A 38 19.89 -33.14 21.47
C ARG A 38 19.54 -33.48 20.02
N TYR A 39 20.10 -32.76 19.05
CA TYR A 39 19.74 -32.88 17.63
C TYR A 39 20.76 -33.66 16.80
N PHE A 40 21.55 -34.54 17.43
CA PHE A 40 22.60 -35.30 16.74
C PHE A 40 22.05 -36.18 15.59
N ASP A 41 20.83 -36.69 15.73
CA ASP A 41 20.17 -37.47 14.69
C ASP A 41 19.88 -36.64 13.42
N CYS A 42 19.70 -35.31 13.54
CA CYS A 42 19.59 -34.41 12.39
C CYS A 42 20.93 -34.28 11.64
N LEU A 43 22.08 -34.28 12.35
CA LEU A 43 23.40 -34.28 11.71
C LEU A 43 23.66 -35.59 10.96
N ARG A 44 23.29 -36.73 11.55
CA ARG A 44 23.36 -38.03 10.86
C ARG A 44 22.51 -38.03 9.59
N ARG A 45 21.30 -37.49 9.68
CA ARG A 45 20.37 -37.38 8.56
C ARG A 45 20.92 -36.51 7.43
N ILE A 46 21.56 -35.39 7.75
CA ILE A 46 22.26 -34.55 6.75
C ILE A 46 23.40 -35.34 6.09
N GLY A 47 24.18 -36.11 6.86
CA GLY A 47 25.21 -37.00 6.32
C GLY A 47 24.65 -38.01 5.31
N GLU A 48 23.52 -38.64 5.64
CA GLU A 48 22.81 -39.53 4.71
C GLU A 48 22.33 -38.80 3.45
N ALA A 49 21.82 -37.58 3.60
CA ALA A 49 21.36 -36.78 2.47
C ALA A 49 22.49 -36.39 1.52
N VAL A 50 23.67 -36.08 2.04
CA VAL A 50 24.86 -35.80 1.21
C VAL A 50 25.30 -37.04 0.43
N VAL A 51 25.27 -38.23 1.05
CA VAL A 51 25.58 -39.49 0.37
C VAL A 51 24.57 -39.78 -0.75
N ASN A 52 23.29 -39.55 -0.47
CA ASN A 52 22.21 -39.65 -1.44
C ASN A 52 22.44 -38.73 -2.64
N LEU A 53 22.75 -37.46 -2.39
CA LEU A 53 23.04 -36.47 -3.43
C LEU A 53 24.24 -36.89 -4.29
N GLY A 54 25.34 -37.35 -3.67
CA GLY A 54 26.53 -37.79 -4.39
C GLY A 54 26.26 -38.97 -5.34
N ARG A 55 25.46 -39.95 -4.89
CA ARG A 55 25.08 -41.11 -5.73
C ARG A 55 24.12 -40.71 -6.85
N SER A 56 23.13 -39.86 -6.59
CA SER A 56 22.24 -39.34 -7.63
C SER A 56 22.97 -38.52 -8.69
N LEU A 57 23.93 -37.68 -8.28
CA LEU A 57 24.77 -36.92 -9.21
C LEU A 57 25.64 -37.84 -10.07
N ALA A 58 26.17 -38.92 -9.49
CA ALA A 58 26.90 -39.94 -10.25
C ALA A 58 26.00 -40.65 -11.28
N CYS A 59 24.78 -41.04 -10.89
CA CYS A 59 23.80 -41.62 -11.82
C CYS A 59 23.41 -40.65 -12.96
N TYR A 60 23.16 -39.38 -12.62
CA TYR A 60 22.85 -38.34 -13.59
C TYR A 60 24.02 -38.05 -14.55
N GLY A 61 25.25 -38.01 -14.03
CA GLY A 61 26.46 -37.87 -14.84
C GLY A 61 26.67 -39.05 -15.80
N CYS A 62 26.46 -40.29 -15.33
CA CYS A 62 26.51 -41.49 -16.18
C CYS A 62 25.45 -41.44 -17.28
N PHE A 63 24.23 -41.00 -16.96
CA PHE A 63 23.15 -40.80 -17.93
C PHE A 63 23.53 -39.78 -19.02
N LEU A 64 24.11 -38.63 -18.65
CA LEU A 64 24.55 -37.61 -19.62
C LEU A 64 25.66 -38.11 -20.57
N ILE A 65 26.47 -39.07 -20.12
CA ILE A 65 27.59 -39.65 -20.88
C ILE A 65 27.17 -40.92 -21.63
N GLY A 66 25.95 -41.43 -21.42
CA GLY A 66 25.44 -42.66 -22.04
C GLY A 66 26.02 -43.95 -21.47
N LEU A 67 26.57 -43.92 -20.25
CA LEU A 67 27.11 -45.08 -19.55
C LEU A 67 26.09 -45.65 -18.57
N GLU A 68 26.05 -46.98 -18.43
CA GLU A 68 25.28 -47.62 -17.36
C GLU A 68 25.87 -47.24 -16.00
N SER A 69 25.05 -46.70 -15.10
CA SER A 69 25.52 -46.26 -13.79
C SER A 69 25.81 -47.47 -12.89
N PRO A 70 27.03 -47.62 -12.34
CA PRO A 70 27.38 -48.72 -11.43
C PRO A 70 26.86 -48.51 -9.99
N PHE A 71 26.18 -47.39 -9.71
CA PHE A 71 25.73 -47.00 -8.38
C PHE A 71 24.23 -47.19 -8.23
N GLU A 72 23.81 -47.86 -7.16
CA GLU A 72 22.40 -47.98 -6.80
C GLU A 72 21.87 -46.68 -6.17
N ALA A 73 20.68 -46.23 -6.61
CA ALA A 73 20.05 -45.00 -6.16
C ALA A 73 19.51 -45.14 -4.72
N THR A 74 20.29 -44.74 -3.73
CA THR A 74 19.89 -44.78 -2.31
C THR A 74 18.80 -43.78 -1.94
N VAL A 75 18.49 -42.84 -2.83
CA VAL A 75 17.37 -41.89 -2.68
C VAL A 75 16.00 -42.59 -2.65
N LEU A 76 15.91 -43.86 -3.05
CA LEU A 76 14.67 -44.63 -2.97
C LEU A 76 14.47 -45.37 -1.63
N HIS A 77 15.53 -45.62 -0.87
CA HIS A 77 15.43 -46.34 0.40
C HIS A 77 14.94 -45.44 1.53
N THR A 78 14.14 -45.99 2.44
CA THR A 78 13.69 -45.30 3.66
C THR A 78 14.89 -44.90 4.53
N GLN A 79 14.71 -43.81 5.27
CA GLN A 79 15.76 -43.17 6.06
C GLN A 79 16.14 -44.03 7.25
N LYS A 80 17.42 -44.08 7.62
CA LYS A 80 17.90 -44.91 8.74
C LYS A 80 17.79 -44.14 10.07
N VAL A 81 16.61 -43.59 10.33
CA VAL A 81 16.34 -42.83 11.55
C VAL A 81 15.61 -43.71 12.55
N ASN A 82 16.10 -43.75 13.79
CA ASN A 82 15.42 -44.47 14.88
C ASN A 82 14.17 -43.69 15.35
N LEU A 83 13.04 -43.95 14.69
CA LEU A 83 11.77 -43.28 14.95
C LEU A 83 11.20 -43.53 16.36
N THR A 84 11.56 -44.67 16.99
CA THR A 84 11.07 -45.04 18.34
C THR A 84 11.48 -44.04 19.43
N ARG A 85 12.50 -43.21 19.15
CA ARG A 85 12.95 -42.12 20.03
C ARG A 85 11.98 -40.93 20.05
N TYR A 86 11.17 -40.77 19.01
CA TYR A 86 10.31 -39.61 18.78
C TYR A 86 8.81 -39.95 18.81
N VAL A 87 8.46 -41.17 18.43
CA VAL A 87 7.07 -41.63 18.28
C VAL A 87 6.98 -43.10 18.71
N PRO A 88 5.89 -43.59 19.33
CA PRO A 88 5.83 -44.96 19.90
C PRO A 88 5.76 -46.12 18.89
N PHE A 89 6.10 -45.91 17.62
CA PHE A 89 6.03 -46.93 16.57
C PHE A 89 7.31 -46.96 15.71
N ASP A 90 7.58 -48.10 15.09
CA ASP A 90 8.76 -48.32 14.25
C ASP A 90 8.51 -47.94 12.76
N THR A 91 9.57 -47.80 11.96
CA THR A 91 9.48 -47.44 10.52
C THR A 91 8.62 -48.43 9.73
N ALA A 92 8.71 -49.73 10.04
CA ALA A 92 7.89 -50.76 9.39
C ALA A 92 6.41 -50.67 9.79
N GLU A 93 6.14 -50.32 11.05
CA GLU A 93 4.78 -50.15 11.56
C GLU A 93 4.14 -48.86 11.05
N LEU A 94 4.93 -47.79 10.88
CA LEU A 94 4.49 -46.54 10.26
C LEU A 94 4.07 -46.75 8.80
N VAL A 95 4.87 -47.47 8.01
CA VAL A 95 4.53 -47.81 6.60
C VAL A 95 3.23 -48.58 6.56
N ARG A 96 3.08 -49.61 7.42
CA ARG A 96 1.84 -50.38 7.53
C ARG A 96 0.63 -49.51 7.93
N LYS A 97 0.78 -48.60 8.89
CA LYS A 97 -0.30 -47.69 9.33
C LYS A 97 -0.65 -46.63 8.28
N LEU A 98 0.33 -46.15 7.51
CA LEU A 98 0.12 -45.22 6.39
C LEU A 98 -0.56 -45.89 5.18
N GLU A 99 -0.26 -47.15 4.90
CA GLU A 99 -0.97 -47.95 3.89
C GLU A 99 -2.44 -48.23 4.30
N ILE A 100 -2.71 -48.31 5.61
CA ILE A 100 -4.05 -48.49 6.16
C ILE A 100 -4.80 -47.15 6.27
N LEU A 101 -4.12 -46.00 6.31
CA LEU A 101 -4.71 -44.67 6.53
C LEU A 101 -5.88 -44.32 5.59
N PRO A 102 -5.83 -44.61 4.27
CA PRO A 102 -6.96 -44.37 3.37
C PRO A 102 -8.18 -45.25 3.69
N LYS A 103 -7.95 -46.45 4.22
CA LYS A 103 -8.99 -47.40 4.66
C LYS A 103 -9.49 -47.09 6.08
N ALA A 104 -8.64 -46.48 6.92
CA ALA A 104 -8.94 -46.13 8.30
C ALA A 104 -9.83 -44.89 8.45
N PHE A 105 -9.84 -44.00 7.46
CA PHE A 105 -10.73 -42.83 7.43
C PHE A 105 -12.22 -43.19 7.49
N PHE A 106 -12.58 -44.45 7.20
CA PHE A 106 -13.94 -44.99 7.25
C PHE A 106 -14.12 -46.11 8.32
N SER A 107 -13.23 -46.24 9.30
CA SER A 107 -13.23 -47.33 10.30
C SER A 107 -13.46 -46.86 11.74
N ASP A 108 -13.69 -47.80 12.66
CA ASP A 108 -13.92 -47.60 14.10
C ASP A 108 -12.86 -46.72 14.80
N LEU A 109 -11.64 -46.64 14.27
CA LEU A 109 -10.56 -45.78 14.79
C LEU A 109 -10.89 -44.27 14.72
N PHE A 110 -11.71 -43.85 13.74
CA PHE A 110 -12.19 -42.47 13.62
C PHE A 110 -13.20 -42.13 14.72
N LEU A 111 -14.02 -43.10 15.12
CA LEU A 111 -14.99 -42.96 16.21
C LEU A 111 -14.28 -42.86 17.57
N ASP A 112 -13.23 -43.64 17.79
CA ASP A 112 -12.41 -43.57 19.02
C ASP A 112 -11.70 -42.22 19.17
N TYR A 113 -11.15 -41.66 18.08
CA TYR A 113 -10.59 -40.31 18.11
C TYR A 113 -11.66 -39.25 18.44
N PHE A 114 -12.85 -39.37 17.85
CA PHE A 114 -13.96 -38.45 18.15
C PHE A 114 -14.45 -38.61 19.59
N ALA A 115 -14.45 -39.83 20.14
CA ALA A 115 -14.75 -40.10 21.55
C ALA A 115 -13.73 -39.45 22.48
N GLY A 116 -12.44 -39.51 22.16
CA GLY A 116 -11.38 -38.82 22.92
C GLY A 116 -11.50 -37.30 22.85
N VAL A 117 -11.85 -36.74 21.69
CA VAL A 117 -12.17 -35.30 21.56
C VAL A 117 -13.42 -34.94 22.37
N LEU A 118 -14.43 -35.81 22.39
CA LEU A 118 -15.65 -35.62 23.17
C LEU A 118 -15.36 -35.66 24.67
N GLU A 119 -14.52 -36.57 25.17
CA GLU A 119 -14.09 -36.62 26.56
C GLU A 119 -13.29 -35.39 26.97
N MET A 120 -12.41 -34.88 26.09
CA MET A 120 -11.70 -33.62 26.30
C MET A 120 -12.70 -32.45 26.39
N LEU A 121 -13.69 -32.42 25.51
CA LEU A 121 -14.75 -31.40 25.51
C LEU A 121 -15.60 -31.48 26.79
N ILE A 122 -15.97 -32.68 27.22
CA ILE A 122 -16.70 -32.92 28.47
C ILE A 122 -15.87 -32.47 29.69
N SER A 123 -14.57 -32.75 29.70
CA SER A 123 -13.65 -32.31 30.76
C SER A 123 -13.54 -30.79 30.80
N PHE A 124 -13.44 -30.14 29.64
CA PHE A 124 -13.47 -28.68 29.53
C PHE A 124 -14.81 -28.11 30.02
N LEU A 125 -15.94 -28.72 29.65
CA LEU A 125 -17.28 -28.32 30.10
C LEU A 125 -17.45 -28.46 31.62
N ARG A 126 -16.90 -29.51 32.24
CA ARG A 126 -16.87 -29.71 33.70
C ARG A 126 -16.07 -28.62 34.42
N ILE A 127 -14.90 -28.27 33.88
CA ILE A 127 -14.09 -27.16 34.42
C ILE A 127 -14.86 -25.85 34.26
N ALA A 128 -15.50 -25.63 33.11
CA ALA A 128 -16.31 -24.44 32.85
C ALA A 128 -17.52 -24.35 33.81
N THR A 129 -18.16 -25.46 34.19
CA THR A 129 -19.31 -25.45 35.11
C THR A 129 -18.95 -24.93 36.50
N VAL A 130 -17.69 -25.11 36.95
CA VAL A 130 -17.19 -24.58 38.22
C VAL A 130 -16.60 -23.17 38.05
N ALA A 131 -15.86 -22.94 36.98
CA ALA A 131 -15.17 -21.68 36.73
C ALA A 131 -16.13 -20.54 36.35
N VAL A 132 -17.16 -20.80 35.55
CA VAL A 132 -18.10 -19.78 35.05
C VAL A 132 -18.89 -19.12 36.20
N PRO A 133 -19.49 -19.83 37.16
CA PRO A 133 -20.16 -19.21 38.31
C PRO A 133 -19.21 -18.37 39.17
N ALA A 134 -17.98 -18.83 39.39
CA ALA A 134 -16.97 -18.08 40.13
C ALA A 134 -16.58 -16.78 39.39
N LEU A 135 -16.40 -16.84 38.07
CA LEU A 135 -16.15 -15.66 37.24
C LEU A 135 -17.35 -14.70 37.22
N ILE A 136 -18.59 -15.21 37.21
CA ILE A 136 -19.81 -14.40 37.31
C ILE A 136 -19.87 -13.67 38.67
N LEU A 137 -19.60 -14.36 39.78
CA LEU A 137 -19.57 -13.75 41.11
C LEU A 137 -18.50 -12.66 41.23
N ILE A 138 -17.31 -12.92 40.68
CA ILE A 138 -16.24 -11.91 40.58
C ILE A 138 -16.70 -10.73 39.72
N TRP A 139 -17.35 -10.99 38.58
CA TRP A 139 -17.87 -9.95 37.71
C TRP A 139 -18.95 -9.09 38.39
N ILE A 140 -19.88 -9.69 39.15
CA ILE A 140 -20.90 -8.97 39.92
C ILE A 140 -20.23 -8.10 41.00
N ALA A 141 -19.27 -8.66 41.75
CA ALA A 141 -18.54 -7.92 42.79
C ALA A 141 -17.76 -6.73 42.22
N VAL A 142 -17.15 -6.92 41.05
CA VAL A 142 -16.42 -5.89 40.30
C VAL A 142 -17.38 -4.83 39.76
N LYS A 143 -18.52 -5.23 39.17
CA LYS A 143 -19.56 -4.33 38.66
C LYS A 143 -20.09 -3.41 39.78
N ASN A 144 -20.39 -3.97 40.95
CA ASN A 144 -20.92 -3.21 42.09
C ASN A 144 -19.92 -2.18 42.64
N LYS A 145 -18.61 -2.45 42.61
CA LYS A 145 -17.57 -1.48 43.00
C LYS A 145 -17.21 -0.48 41.89
N ILE A 146 -17.41 -0.85 40.63
CA ILE A 146 -17.08 0.01 39.49
C ILE A 146 -18.16 1.07 39.26
N CYS A 147 -19.44 0.75 39.51
CA CYS A 147 -20.59 1.61 39.18
C CYS A 147 -21.03 2.59 40.29
N GLN A 148 -20.27 2.77 41.37
CA GLN A 148 -20.61 3.81 42.35
C GLN A 148 -20.30 5.21 41.78
N PRO A 149 -21.25 6.15 41.85
CA PRO A 149 -21.04 7.51 41.34
C PRO A 149 -19.90 8.19 42.08
N ASN A 150 -18.96 8.78 41.33
CA ASN A 150 -17.75 9.41 41.85
C ASN A 150 -17.37 10.64 41.01
N THR A 151 -17.13 11.77 41.68
CA THR A 151 -16.74 13.06 41.08
C THR A 151 -15.25 13.38 41.22
N ASP A 152 -14.43 12.42 41.64
CA ASP A 152 -12.97 12.56 41.71
C ASP A 152 -12.31 12.58 40.32
N HIS A 153 -12.45 13.71 39.61
CA HIS A 153 -11.93 13.88 38.27
C HIS A 153 -10.41 13.68 38.23
N ASN A 154 -9.96 12.81 37.32
CA ASN A 154 -8.54 12.55 37.02
C ASN A 154 -7.70 12.04 38.21
N LYS A 155 -8.32 11.57 39.29
CA LYS A 155 -7.59 10.92 40.40
C LYS A 155 -7.30 9.45 40.07
N ASN A 156 -6.06 9.00 40.34
CA ASN A 156 -5.65 7.62 40.11
C ASN A 156 -5.94 6.74 41.35
N SER A 157 -6.61 5.61 41.13
CA SER A 157 -6.85 4.62 42.19
C SER A 157 -5.53 4.09 42.78
N LYS A 158 -5.57 3.63 44.04
CA LYS A 158 -4.38 3.08 44.73
C LYS A 158 -3.73 1.93 43.94
N PRO A 159 -4.48 0.95 43.39
CA PRO A 159 -3.90 -0.11 42.55
C PRO A 159 -3.22 0.43 41.29
N LEU A 160 -3.82 1.43 40.62
CA LEU A 160 -3.24 2.03 39.43
C LEU A 160 -1.92 2.75 39.73
N ARG A 161 -1.84 3.48 40.85
CA ARG A 161 -0.60 4.14 41.28
C ARG A 161 0.52 3.14 41.57
N LEU A 162 0.21 2.03 42.24
CA LEU A 162 1.19 0.98 42.53
C LEU A 162 1.72 0.35 41.23
N TRP A 163 0.82 0.02 40.30
CA TRP A 163 1.17 -0.55 39.00
C TRP A 163 2.02 0.43 38.15
N LEU A 164 1.68 1.73 38.15
CA LEU A 164 2.45 2.75 37.44
C LEU A 164 3.87 2.94 37.98
N ARG A 165 4.07 2.77 39.29
CA ARG A 165 5.39 2.89 39.94
C ARG A 165 6.29 1.68 39.66
N THR A 166 5.71 0.49 39.55
CA THR A 166 6.45 -0.78 39.50
C THR A 166 6.41 -1.38 38.09
N ALA A 167 5.32 -2.06 37.76
CA ALA A 167 5.15 -2.84 36.54
C ALA A 167 5.23 -2.00 35.26
N HIS A 168 4.68 -0.79 35.26
CA HIS A 168 4.75 0.07 34.07
C HIS A 168 6.18 0.52 33.74
N ARG A 169 6.97 0.93 34.75
CA ARG A 169 8.36 1.34 34.53
C ARG A 169 9.23 0.18 34.08
N ALA A 170 9.08 -0.98 34.71
CA ALA A 170 9.76 -2.20 34.28
C ALA A 170 9.35 -2.58 32.85
N GLY A 171 8.06 -2.56 32.53
CA GLY A 171 7.53 -2.86 31.21
C GLY A 171 8.01 -1.91 30.11
N VAL A 172 8.06 -0.60 30.38
CA VAL A 172 8.62 0.40 29.44
C VAL A 172 10.11 0.20 29.24
N ALA A 173 10.87 -0.06 30.32
CA ALA A 173 12.30 -0.31 30.24
C ALA A 173 12.61 -1.59 29.42
N VAL A 174 11.89 -2.68 29.68
CA VAL A 174 12.02 -3.94 28.94
C VAL A 174 11.62 -3.75 27.48
N LYS A 175 10.47 -3.12 27.20
CA LYS A 175 10.04 -2.83 25.83
C LYS A 175 11.06 -1.98 25.08
N GLY A 176 11.60 -0.93 25.71
CA GLY A 176 12.63 -0.08 25.14
C GLY A 176 13.99 -0.79 24.97
N TRP A 177 14.31 -1.76 25.83
CA TRP A 177 15.48 -2.62 25.66
C TRP A 177 15.29 -3.62 24.51
N CYS A 178 14.13 -4.27 24.41
CA CYS A 178 13.81 -5.18 23.31
C CYS A 178 13.82 -4.46 21.96
N GLY A 179 13.19 -3.29 21.86
CA GLY A 179 13.18 -2.47 20.64
C GLY A 179 14.61 -2.12 20.20
N ARG A 180 15.41 -1.53 21.10
CA ARG A 180 16.81 -1.18 20.79
C ARG A 180 17.70 -2.38 20.49
N SER A 181 17.39 -3.55 21.05
CA SER A 181 18.13 -4.79 20.78
C SER A 181 17.74 -5.36 19.42
N TRP A 182 16.46 -5.26 19.04
CA TRP A 182 15.98 -5.62 17.71
C TRP A 182 16.61 -4.73 16.63
N ASP A 183 16.56 -3.41 16.80
CA ASP A 183 17.17 -2.45 15.86
C ASP A 183 18.68 -2.68 15.68
N TRP A 184 19.35 -3.10 16.76
CA TRP A 184 20.77 -3.44 16.72
C TRP A 184 21.04 -4.79 16.03
N LEU A 185 20.16 -5.79 16.24
CA LEU A 185 20.26 -7.11 15.61
C LEU A 185 20.02 -7.01 14.10
N THR A 186 19.08 -6.18 13.66
CA THR A 186 18.82 -5.92 12.23
C THR A 186 19.99 -5.20 11.57
N ALA A 187 20.63 -4.24 12.26
CA ALA A 187 21.85 -3.59 11.79
C ALA A 187 23.05 -4.56 11.67
N HIS A 188 23.14 -5.58 12.55
CA HIS A 188 24.21 -6.58 12.55
C HIS A 188 23.73 -7.93 12.02
N GLY A 189 23.39 -7.96 10.73
CA GLY A 189 22.66 -9.08 10.14
C GLY A 189 23.35 -10.46 10.21
N ALA A 190 24.67 -10.52 10.44
CA ALA A 190 25.40 -11.77 10.54
C ALA A 190 24.92 -12.68 11.69
N TRP A 191 24.60 -12.11 12.86
CA TRP A 191 24.27 -12.91 14.05
C TRP A 191 22.98 -13.70 13.90
N TRP A 192 21.90 -13.07 13.42
CA TRP A 192 20.63 -13.76 13.25
C TRP A 192 20.65 -14.71 12.06
N LYS A 193 21.42 -14.41 10.99
CA LYS A 193 21.65 -15.34 9.87
C LYS A 193 22.37 -16.61 10.32
N LEU A 194 23.44 -16.49 11.12
CA LEU A 194 24.14 -17.64 11.70
C LEU A 194 23.24 -18.44 12.65
N LEU A 195 22.46 -17.76 13.48
CA LEU A 195 21.51 -18.42 14.37
C LEU A 195 20.45 -19.19 13.59
N LEU A 196 19.90 -18.60 12.52
CA LEU A 196 18.97 -19.28 11.62
C LEU A 196 19.61 -20.48 10.92
N LEU A 197 20.86 -20.39 10.48
CA LEU A 197 21.58 -21.50 9.87
C LEU A 197 21.72 -22.68 10.85
N VAL A 198 22.15 -22.41 12.08
CA VAL A 198 22.27 -23.43 13.14
C VAL A 198 20.91 -24.06 13.44
N TRP A 199 19.85 -23.26 13.52
CA TRP A 199 18.51 -23.79 13.73
C TRP A 199 17.94 -24.53 12.51
N ALA A 200 18.29 -24.15 11.28
CA ALA A 200 17.93 -24.91 10.07
C ALA A 200 18.56 -26.31 10.06
N VAL A 201 19.79 -26.45 10.60
CA VAL A 201 20.43 -27.75 10.84
C VAL A 201 19.71 -28.51 11.96
N ASN A 202 19.43 -27.86 13.09
CA ASN A 202 18.73 -28.48 14.23
C ASN A 202 17.31 -28.94 13.90
N LEU A 203 16.66 -28.27 12.95
CA LEU A 203 15.31 -28.58 12.46
C LEU A 203 15.33 -29.52 11.24
N ASN A 204 16.47 -30.09 10.84
CA ASN A 204 16.62 -30.96 9.67
C ASN A 204 16.19 -30.34 8.32
N LEU A 205 16.01 -29.02 8.24
CA LEU A 205 15.61 -28.33 7.00
C LEU A 205 16.68 -28.47 5.91
N VAL A 206 17.96 -28.44 6.30
CA VAL A 206 19.09 -28.63 5.38
C VAL A 206 19.09 -30.04 4.78
N GLY A 207 18.78 -31.06 5.58
CA GLY A 207 18.68 -32.45 5.11
C GLY A 207 17.57 -32.61 4.08
N ILE A 208 16.39 -32.03 4.34
CA ILE A 208 15.24 -32.04 3.40
C ILE A 208 15.61 -31.43 2.04
N VAL A 209 16.29 -30.27 2.04
CA VAL A 209 16.68 -29.60 0.79
C VAL A 209 17.71 -30.43 0.01
N ILE A 210 18.71 -31.00 0.68
CA ILE A 210 19.73 -31.83 0.03
C ILE A 210 19.10 -33.10 -0.56
N ASP A 211 18.19 -33.75 0.17
CA ASP A 211 17.50 -34.95 -0.34
C ASP A 211 16.53 -34.61 -1.49
N ALA A 212 15.89 -33.43 -1.48
CA ALA A 212 15.07 -32.97 -2.60
C ALA A 212 15.91 -32.75 -3.87
N LEU A 213 17.12 -32.18 -3.74
CA LEU A 213 18.07 -32.05 -4.85
C LEU A 213 18.56 -33.43 -5.32
N ALA A 214 18.85 -34.33 -4.38
CA ALA A 214 19.25 -35.71 -4.70
C ALA A 214 18.16 -36.44 -5.50
N PHE A 215 16.89 -36.26 -5.13
CA PHE A 215 15.75 -36.80 -5.86
C PHE A 215 15.59 -36.16 -7.24
N TYR A 216 15.76 -34.84 -7.37
CA TYR A 216 15.69 -34.16 -8.66
C TYR A 216 16.68 -34.75 -9.68
N PHE A 217 17.95 -34.91 -9.31
CA PHE A 217 18.97 -35.45 -10.22
C PHE A 217 18.71 -36.91 -10.62
N TRP A 218 18.25 -37.73 -9.68
CA TRP A 218 17.85 -39.11 -9.99
C TRP A 218 16.59 -39.17 -10.86
N PHE A 219 15.57 -38.36 -10.55
CA PHE A 219 14.33 -38.30 -11.31
C PHE A 219 14.58 -37.85 -12.76
N ALA A 220 15.48 -36.88 -12.97
CA ALA A 220 15.88 -36.41 -14.29
C ALA A 220 16.53 -37.52 -15.15
N SER A 221 17.20 -38.51 -14.55
CA SER A 221 17.80 -39.64 -15.27
C SER A 221 16.86 -40.82 -15.54
N THR A 222 15.77 -40.98 -14.78
CA THR A 222 14.97 -42.22 -14.78
C THR A 222 13.47 -42.01 -15.07
N ILE A 223 12.94 -40.80 -14.86
CA ILE A 223 11.52 -40.41 -15.09
C ILE A 223 10.54 -41.48 -14.55
N SER A 224 10.55 -41.70 -13.24
CA SER A 224 9.66 -42.65 -12.56
C SER A 224 8.65 -41.94 -11.66
N PHE A 225 7.39 -41.91 -12.10
CA PHE A 225 6.29 -41.32 -11.33
C PHE A 225 5.91 -42.14 -10.10
N GLY A 226 6.17 -43.46 -10.09
CA GLY A 226 5.88 -44.32 -8.92
C GLY A 226 6.68 -43.92 -7.68
N ALA A 227 7.97 -43.60 -7.85
CA ALA A 227 8.82 -43.14 -6.74
C ALA A 227 8.39 -41.76 -6.21
N LEU A 228 7.94 -40.87 -7.09
CA LEU A 228 7.46 -39.53 -6.75
C LEU A 228 6.24 -39.57 -5.82
N PHE A 229 5.26 -40.44 -6.10
CA PHE A 229 4.02 -40.50 -5.34
C PHE A 229 4.04 -41.48 -4.16
N ALA A 230 4.85 -42.55 -4.20
CA ALA A 230 4.88 -43.55 -3.13
C ALA A 230 5.99 -43.31 -2.09
N THR A 231 7.21 -43.00 -2.53
CA THR A 231 8.40 -43.02 -1.63
C THR A 231 8.75 -41.66 -1.04
N GLN A 232 8.60 -40.59 -1.82
CA GLN A 232 8.98 -39.24 -1.40
C GLN A 232 8.07 -38.64 -0.32
N PRO A 233 6.73 -38.80 -0.35
CA PRO A 233 5.88 -38.30 0.72
C PRO A 233 6.18 -38.96 2.07
N LEU A 234 6.50 -40.27 2.06
CA LEU A 234 6.89 -41.01 3.25
C LEU A 234 8.21 -40.47 3.84
N LYS A 235 9.22 -40.23 2.99
CA LYS A 235 10.50 -39.62 3.40
C LYS A 235 10.32 -38.23 3.99
N LEU A 236 9.54 -37.39 3.31
CA LEU A 236 9.25 -36.05 3.80
C LEU A 236 8.53 -36.11 5.15
N PHE A 237 7.59 -37.04 5.34
CA PHE A 237 6.89 -37.22 6.60
C PHE A 237 7.85 -37.60 7.75
N ILE A 238 8.79 -38.52 7.52
CA ILE A 238 9.80 -38.90 8.52
C ILE A 238 10.72 -37.71 8.86
N ASP A 239 11.16 -36.94 7.85
CA ASP A 239 11.96 -35.74 8.08
C ASP A 239 11.18 -34.63 8.83
N LEU A 240 9.87 -34.51 8.58
CA LEU A 240 8.99 -33.60 9.28
C LEU A 240 8.75 -34.03 10.73
N ILE A 241 8.69 -35.33 11.05
CA ILE A 241 8.64 -35.80 12.45
C ILE A 241 9.86 -35.30 13.22
N LEU A 242 11.06 -35.37 12.63
CA LEU A 242 12.28 -34.85 13.25
C LEU A 242 12.20 -33.33 13.43
N THR A 243 11.66 -32.64 12.44
CA THR A 243 11.45 -31.19 12.47
C THR A 243 10.50 -30.81 13.61
N PHE A 244 9.28 -31.38 13.65
CA PHE A 244 8.25 -31.02 14.62
C PHE A 244 8.58 -31.46 16.04
N SER A 245 9.29 -32.58 16.22
CA SER A 245 9.75 -33.03 17.55
C SER A 245 10.88 -32.18 18.14
N ALA A 246 11.51 -31.34 17.33
CA ALA A 246 12.64 -30.54 17.78
C ALA A 246 12.23 -29.40 18.72
N LEU A 247 11.06 -28.80 18.52
CA LEU A 247 10.53 -27.69 19.31
C LEU A 247 9.21 -28.06 20.00
N PRO A 248 8.89 -27.48 21.17
CA PRO A 248 7.59 -27.66 21.80
C PRO A 248 6.45 -27.21 20.87
N PHE A 249 5.34 -27.95 20.86
CA PHE A 249 4.17 -27.66 20.04
C PHE A 249 3.67 -26.20 20.12
N PRO A 250 3.62 -25.53 21.29
CA PRO A 250 3.22 -24.12 21.36
C PRO A 250 4.09 -23.17 20.53
N LEU A 251 5.38 -23.48 20.38
CA LEU A 251 6.29 -22.65 19.57
C LEU A 251 5.98 -22.82 18.08
N TRP A 252 5.61 -24.03 17.64
CA TRP A 252 5.14 -24.25 16.27
C TRP A 252 3.84 -23.53 15.96
N LEU A 253 2.92 -23.41 16.93
CA LEU A 253 1.72 -22.59 16.76
C LEU A 253 2.06 -21.10 16.54
N VAL A 254 3.05 -20.57 17.27
CA VAL A 254 3.52 -19.19 17.08
C VAL A 254 4.19 -19.01 15.72
N ILE A 255 5.08 -19.93 15.32
CA ILE A 255 5.73 -19.89 14.01
C ILE A 255 4.69 -19.97 12.89
N GLY A 256 3.75 -20.90 12.98
CA GLY A 256 2.64 -21.04 12.04
C GLY A 256 1.80 -19.78 11.94
N ALA A 257 1.42 -19.17 13.07
CA ALA A 257 0.67 -17.92 13.09
C ALA A 257 1.41 -16.76 12.39
N VAL A 258 2.73 -16.65 12.60
CA VAL A 258 3.56 -15.63 11.92
C VAL A 258 3.67 -15.91 10.43
N LEU A 259 3.92 -17.16 10.01
CA LEU A 259 4.01 -17.52 8.60
C LEU A 259 2.68 -17.28 7.87
N VAL A 260 1.56 -17.63 8.50
CA VAL A 260 0.22 -17.36 7.99
C VAL A 260 -0.03 -15.86 7.88
N ASP A 261 0.34 -15.05 8.87
CA ASP A 261 0.22 -13.58 8.80
C ASP A 261 1.05 -12.97 7.66
N LEU A 262 2.30 -13.42 7.48
CA LEU A 262 3.16 -12.99 6.38
C LEU A 262 2.58 -13.37 5.01
N TRP A 263 2.13 -14.61 4.87
CA TRP A 263 1.50 -15.10 3.64
C TRP A 263 0.24 -14.30 3.31
N ARG A 264 -0.66 -14.12 4.28
CA ARG A 264 -1.92 -13.37 4.09
C ARG A 264 -1.68 -11.93 3.69
N LYS A 265 -0.71 -11.26 4.31
CA LYS A 265 -0.30 -9.89 3.92
C LYS A 265 0.27 -9.84 2.51
N SER A 266 1.10 -10.82 2.13
CA SER A 266 1.63 -10.91 0.77
C SER A 266 0.52 -11.07 -0.26
N VAL A 267 -0.48 -11.93 -0.01
CA VAL A 267 -1.65 -12.07 -0.88
C VAL A 267 -2.44 -10.76 -0.93
N GLY A 268 -2.66 -10.11 0.22
CA GLY A 268 -3.35 -8.82 0.29
C GLY A 268 -2.68 -7.73 -0.56
N TYR A 269 -1.35 -7.62 -0.54
CA TYR A 269 -0.63 -6.68 -1.39
C TYR A 269 -0.78 -7.01 -2.87
N LYS A 270 -0.65 -8.29 -3.26
CA LYS A 270 -0.82 -8.73 -4.65
C LYS A 270 -2.20 -8.40 -5.20
N VAL A 271 -3.25 -8.58 -4.39
CA VAL A 271 -4.64 -8.24 -4.77
C VAL A 271 -4.78 -6.72 -4.99
N LEU A 272 -4.25 -5.89 -4.09
CA LEU A 272 -4.29 -4.43 -4.26
C LEU A 272 -3.49 -3.96 -5.47
N GLU A 273 -2.32 -4.55 -5.72
CA GLU A 273 -1.49 -4.25 -6.90
C GLU A 273 -2.18 -4.67 -8.20
N ALA A 274 -2.89 -5.81 -8.21
CA ALA A 274 -3.68 -6.25 -9.35
C ALA A 274 -4.84 -5.29 -9.62
N HIS A 275 -5.59 -4.88 -8.60
CA HIS A 275 -6.65 -3.88 -8.75
C HIS A 275 -6.12 -2.53 -9.27
N GLU A 276 -4.95 -2.09 -8.81
CA GLU A 276 -4.32 -0.86 -9.32
C GLU A 276 -3.82 -1.01 -10.76
N ALA A 277 -3.39 -2.20 -11.18
CA ALA A 277 -3.09 -2.46 -12.59
C ALA A 277 -4.35 -2.38 -13.46
N GLU A 278 -5.45 -3.03 -13.05
CA GLU A 278 -6.75 -2.98 -13.76
C GLU A 278 -7.27 -1.54 -13.88
N ASN A 279 -7.20 -0.76 -12.79
CA ASN A 279 -7.57 0.66 -12.82
C ASN A 279 -6.72 1.48 -13.79
N ARG A 280 -5.41 1.21 -13.86
CA ARG A 280 -4.49 1.93 -14.76
C ARG A 280 -4.76 1.58 -16.22
N ASP A 281 -5.05 0.33 -16.52
CA ASP A 281 -5.43 -0.12 -17.87
C ASP A 281 -6.73 0.55 -18.32
N PHE A 282 -7.72 0.68 -17.44
CA PHE A 282 -8.93 1.46 -17.69
C PHE A 282 -8.62 2.93 -17.99
N LEU A 283 -7.83 3.59 -17.13
CA LEU A 283 -7.50 5.01 -17.27
C LEU A 283 -6.68 5.33 -18.52
N MET A 284 -5.85 4.40 -19.01
CA MET A 284 -5.13 4.58 -20.27
C MET A 284 -6.06 4.68 -21.48
N ASN A 285 -7.20 3.99 -21.43
CA ASN A 285 -8.23 4.03 -22.47
C ASN A 285 -9.18 5.23 -22.34
N CYS A 286 -9.14 5.93 -21.21
CA CYS A 286 -9.95 7.13 -21.02
C CYS A 286 -9.43 8.30 -21.90
N PRO A 287 -10.35 9.16 -22.37
CA PRO A 287 -9.99 10.30 -23.21
C PRO A 287 -9.29 11.40 -22.41
N LEU A 288 -8.89 12.45 -23.15
CA LEU A 288 -8.07 13.54 -22.63
C LEU A 288 -8.77 14.35 -21.53
N VAL A 289 -10.08 14.57 -21.66
CA VAL A 289 -10.89 15.28 -20.67
C VAL A 289 -11.91 14.32 -20.05
N MET A 290 -11.79 14.10 -18.75
CA MET A 290 -12.70 13.27 -17.96
C MET A 290 -13.52 14.14 -17.04
N PHE A 291 -14.85 13.96 -17.08
CA PHE A 291 -15.78 14.69 -16.25
C PHE A 291 -16.45 13.77 -15.23
N LEU A 292 -16.05 13.85 -13.97
CA LEU A 292 -16.64 13.05 -12.90
C LEU A 292 -17.92 13.68 -12.37
N VAL A 293 -19.00 12.90 -12.42
CA VAL A 293 -20.34 13.33 -12.03
C VAL A 293 -20.89 12.43 -10.94
N GLY A 294 -21.58 13.04 -9.97
CA GLY A 294 -22.14 12.34 -8.82
C GLY A 294 -22.73 13.30 -7.79
N THR A 295 -23.63 12.79 -6.96
CA THR A 295 -24.28 13.57 -5.90
C THR A 295 -23.30 13.97 -4.79
N MET A 296 -23.69 14.89 -3.90
CA MET A 296 -22.88 15.19 -2.71
C MET A 296 -22.70 13.93 -1.86
N GLY A 297 -21.45 13.61 -1.50
CA GLY A 297 -21.12 12.39 -0.77
C GLY A 297 -20.80 11.16 -1.62
N SER A 298 -20.99 11.21 -2.95
CA SER A 298 -20.65 10.13 -3.90
C SER A 298 -19.13 9.89 -4.09
N LYS A 299 -18.28 10.61 -3.36
CA LYS A 299 -16.81 10.48 -3.38
C LYS A 299 -16.17 10.87 -4.73
N LYS A 300 -16.70 11.86 -5.46
CA LYS A 300 -16.10 12.39 -6.70
C LYS A 300 -14.64 12.83 -6.55
N THR A 301 -14.36 13.69 -5.59
CA THR A 301 -12.99 14.17 -5.32
C THR A 301 -12.05 13.03 -4.94
N THR A 302 -12.59 11.99 -4.30
CA THR A 302 -11.85 10.74 -3.99
C THR A 302 -11.43 10.02 -5.27
N HIS A 303 -12.36 9.82 -6.22
CA HIS A 303 -12.05 9.23 -7.53
C HIS A 303 -11.09 10.10 -8.33
N MET A 304 -11.33 11.42 -8.39
CA MET A 304 -10.43 12.34 -9.09
C MET A 304 -9.01 12.30 -8.53
N THR A 305 -8.86 12.25 -7.19
CA THR A 305 -7.54 12.11 -6.56
C THR A 305 -6.91 10.76 -6.88
N ASP A 306 -7.71 9.68 -6.88
CA ASP A 306 -7.23 8.34 -7.21
C ASP A 306 -6.71 8.25 -8.65
N PHE A 307 -7.48 8.80 -9.60
CA PHE A 307 -7.12 8.88 -11.01
C PHE A 307 -5.84 9.67 -11.18
N ALA A 308 -5.72 10.83 -10.52
CA ALA A 308 -4.54 11.67 -10.58
C ALA A 308 -3.27 10.92 -10.15
N LEU A 309 -3.32 10.19 -9.03
CA LEU A 309 -2.20 9.41 -8.54
C LEU A 309 -1.80 8.28 -9.53
N SER A 310 -2.78 7.66 -10.17
CA SER A 310 -2.51 6.67 -11.24
C SER A 310 -1.92 7.32 -12.48
N PHE A 311 -2.42 8.47 -12.95
CA PHE A 311 -1.88 9.16 -14.13
C PHE A 311 -0.46 9.67 -13.93
N ASP A 312 -0.10 10.13 -12.73
CA ASP A 312 1.26 10.54 -12.40
C ASP A 312 2.26 9.37 -12.51
N ILE A 313 1.83 8.15 -12.21
CA ILE A 313 2.62 6.92 -12.43
C ILE A 313 2.60 6.55 -13.92
N LEU A 314 1.42 6.50 -14.55
CA LEU A 314 1.25 6.10 -15.94
C LEU A 314 2.05 6.97 -16.91
N PHE A 315 2.08 8.29 -16.70
CA PHE A 315 2.87 9.18 -17.55
C PHE A 315 4.37 8.91 -17.44
N ARG A 316 4.87 8.59 -16.24
CA ARG A 316 6.28 8.22 -16.09
C ARG A 316 6.59 6.86 -16.69
N ASP A 317 5.75 5.87 -16.45
CA ASP A 317 5.90 4.52 -17.00
C ASP A 317 5.84 4.56 -18.54
N LYS A 318 4.91 5.32 -19.11
CA LYS A 318 4.74 5.46 -20.56
C LYS A 318 5.88 6.26 -21.20
N ALA A 319 6.41 7.27 -20.51
CA ALA A 319 7.62 7.96 -20.95
C ALA A 319 8.83 7.02 -20.97
N LEU A 320 9.00 6.19 -19.94
CA LEU A 320 10.06 5.18 -19.88
C LEU A 320 9.95 4.15 -21.00
N GLU A 321 8.75 3.62 -21.23
CA GLU A 321 8.47 2.67 -22.33
C GLU A 321 8.93 3.24 -23.67
N MET A 322 8.52 4.48 -24.00
CA MET A 322 8.91 5.11 -25.27
C MET A 322 10.40 5.49 -25.33
N LEU A 323 11.04 5.83 -24.19
CA LEU A 323 12.49 6.04 -24.15
C LEU A 323 13.24 4.75 -24.54
N LEU A 324 12.82 3.61 -23.99
CA LEU A 324 13.42 2.31 -24.30
C LEU A 324 13.14 1.89 -25.75
N GLU A 325 11.95 2.17 -26.28
CA GLU A 325 11.66 1.93 -27.69
C GLU A 325 12.59 2.73 -28.61
N ILE A 326 12.81 4.03 -28.34
CA ILE A 326 13.75 4.86 -29.13
C ILE A 326 15.20 4.35 -28.98
N ASP A 327 15.59 3.96 -27.76
CA ASP A 327 16.92 3.41 -27.48
C ASP A 327 17.24 2.20 -28.36
N LEU A 328 16.26 1.31 -28.56
CA LEU A 328 16.36 0.12 -29.40
C LEU A 328 16.43 0.42 -30.91
N GLU A 329 15.93 1.57 -31.37
CA GLU A 329 16.02 1.98 -32.78
C GLU A 329 17.46 2.33 -33.18
N PHE A 330 18.24 2.85 -32.24
CA PHE A 330 19.67 3.15 -32.42
C PHE A 330 20.54 2.56 -31.31
N PRO A 331 20.82 1.23 -31.35
CA PRO A 331 21.50 0.53 -30.26
C PRO A 331 22.94 1.00 -30.00
N THR A 332 23.60 1.57 -31.02
CA THR A 332 24.99 2.06 -30.92
C THR A 332 25.07 3.53 -30.51
N PHE A 333 23.93 4.22 -30.36
CA PHE A 333 23.92 5.62 -29.96
C PHE A 333 24.25 5.79 -28.47
N PRO A 334 25.12 6.75 -28.09
CA PRO A 334 25.51 6.97 -26.70
C PRO A 334 24.44 7.78 -25.93
N TRP A 335 23.30 7.16 -25.63
CA TRP A 335 22.15 7.79 -24.96
C TRP A 335 22.51 8.47 -23.64
N ILE A 336 23.36 7.84 -22.83
CA ILE A 336 23.81 8.39 -21.55
C ILE A 336 24.49 9.77 -21.68
N ALA A 337 25.18 10.03 -22.79
CA ALA A 337 25.83 11.31 -23.04
C ALA A 337 24.81 12.42 -23.36
N LEU A 338 23.75 12.08 -24.11
CA LEU A 338 22.61 12.97 -24.33
C LEU A 338 21.89 13.28 -23.02
N GLU A 339 21.58 12.25 -22.23
CA GLU A 339 20.90 12.38 -20.94
C GLU A 339 21.66 13.32 -19.98
N GLN A 340 22.97 13.14 -19.85
CA GLN A 340 23.81 14.02 -19.02
C GLN A 340 23.82 15.47 -19.53
N ASP A 341 23.89 15.69 -20.85
CA ASP A 341 23.80 17.04 -21.42
C ASP A 341 22.43 17.67 -21.18
N LEU A 342 21.35 16.89 -21.27
CA LEU A 342 19.98 17.36 -20.97
C LEU A 342 19.85 17.75 -19.48
N LEU A 343 20.30 16.91 -18.55
CA LEU A 343 20.29 17.24 -17.12
C LEU A 343 21.09 18.52 -16.85
N HIS A 344 22.23 18.68 -17.52
CA HIS A 344 23.04 19.89 -17.40
C HIS A 344 22.35 21.12 -17.99
N ALA A 345 21.67 20.98 -19.14
CA ALA A 345 20.89 22.04 -19.75
C ALA A 345 19.67 22.44 -18.90
N MET A 346 19.02 21.48 -18.25
CA MET A 346 17.93 21.70 -17.29
C MET A 346 18.44 22.46 -16.06
N SER A 347 19.59 22.09 -15.50
CA SER A 347 20.19 22.78 -14.35
C SER A 347 20.51 24.26 -14.62
N ARG A 348 20.78 24.61 -15.88
CA ARG A 348 21.01 25.99 -16.34
C ARG A 348 19.77 26.68 -16.89
N HIS A 349 18.60 26.05 -16.75
CA HIS A 349 17.32 26.57 -17.26
C HIS A 349 17.35 26.89 -18.77
N ARG A 350 18.13 26.12 -19.55
CA ARG A 350 18.09 26.17 -21.03
C ARG A 350 17.01 25.25 -21.59
N VAL A 351 16.74 24.17 -20.87
CA VAL A 351 15.66 23.21 -21.09
C VAL A 351 14.71 23.27 -19.89
N TYR A 352 13.48 23.69 -20.12
CA TYR A 352 12.46 23.90 -19.09
C TYR A 352 11.02 23.61 -19.57
N SER A 353 10.87 23.23 -20.84
CA SER A 353 9.61 22.87 -21.50
C SER A 353 9.89 21.95 -22.70
N LEU A 354 8.91 21.19 -23.18
CA LEU A 354 9.00 20.39 -24.41
C LEU A 354 9.39 21.26 -25.61
N ALA A 355 8.84 22.47 -25.74
CA ALA A 355 9.25 23.40 -26.80
C ALA A 355 10.75 23.77 -26.70
N SER A 356 11.24 23.98 -25.48
CA SER A 356 12.67 24.24 -25.25
C SER A 356 13.55 23.01 -25.52
N CYS A 357 13.08 21.79 -25.24
CA CYS A 357 13.76 20.53 -25.61
C CYS A 357 13.95 20.45 -27.12
N ARG A 358 12.86 20.60 -27.89
CA ARG A 358 12.88 20.56 -29.36
C ARG A 358 13.84 21.62 -29.92
N ARG A 359 13.79 22.85 -29.38
CA ARG A 359 14.70 23.94 -29.76
C ARG A 359 16.17 23.61 -29.44
N TYR A 360 16.42 22.94 -28.31
CA TYR A 360 17.77 22.55 -27.90
C TYR A 360 18.36 21.53 -28.88
N ILE A 361 17.60 20.49 -29.24
CA ILE A 361 18.02 19.46 -30.18
C ILE A 361 18.19 20.03 -31.60
N ALA A 362 17.25 20.85 -32.08
CA ALA A 362 17.38 21.53 -33.38
C ALA A 362 18.64 22.40 -33.49
N LYS A 363 19.07 23.01 -32.37
CA LYS A 363 20.34 23.76 -32.31
C LYS A 363 21.56 22.85 -32.48
N LYS A 364 21.53 21.66 -31.86
CA LYS A 364 22.61 20.65 -31.98
C LYS A 364 22.65 20.08 -33.39
N GLU A 365 21.49 19.77 -33.97
CA GLU A 365 21.36 19.33 -35.36
C GLU A 365 21.98 20.36 -36.32
N LYS A 366 21.66 21.65 -36.15
CA LYS A 366 22.25 22.72 -36.98
C LYS A 366 23.77 22.81 -36.83
N ALA A 367 24.32 22.52 -35.65
CA ALA A 367 25.77 22.49 -35.44
C ALA A 367 26.40 21.28 -36.16
N PHE A 368 25.80 20.11 -36.05
CA PHE A 368 26.23 18.91 -36.77
C PHE A 368 26.17 19.07 -38.30
N ARG A 369 25.09 19.66 -38.82
CA ARG A 369 24.96 19.95 -40.27
C ARG A 369 26.03 20.91 -40.79
N LYS A 370 26.60 21.77 -39.94
CA LYS A 370 27.73 22.65 -40.31
C LYS A 370 29.07 21.92 -40.29
N ALA A 371 29.26 21.01 -39.34
CA ALA A 371 30.47 20.23 -39.18
C ALA A 371 30.09 18.81 -38.73
N GLN A 372 30.10 17.86 -39.67
CA GLN A 372 29.77 16.47 -39.43
C GLN A 372 30.95 15.78 -38.72
N SER A 373 31.02 15.96 -37.41
CA SER A 373 31.98 15.28 -36.53
C SER A 373 31.21 14.44 -35.50
N PRO A 374 31.75 13.27 -35.08
CA PRO A 374 31.15 12.47 -34.02
C PRO A 374 30.92 13.26 -32.74
N GLU A 375 31.82 14.19 -32.40
CA GLU A 375 31.69 15.07 -31.23
C GLU A 375 30.41 15.92 -31.23
N ASN A 376 29.94 16.34 -32.41
CA ASN A 376 28.72 17.14 -32.55
C ASN A 376 27.43 16.30 -32.42
N ILE A 377 27.55 14.97 -32.33
CA ILE A 377 26.46 14.01 -32.10
C ILE A 377 26.82 13.04 -30.96
N TYR A 378 27.36 13.58 -29.86
CA TYR A 378 27.63 12.85 -28.61
C TYR A 378 28.61 11.67 -28.74
N GLY A 379 29.43 11.66 -29.79
CA GLY A 379 30.39 10.58 -30.08
C GLY A 379 29.84 9.48 -30.99
N TYR A 380 28.63 9.65 -31.55
CA TYR A 380 28.05 8.67 -32.47
C TYR A 380 28.82 8.57 -33.78
N ASN A 381 29.21 7.35 -34.17
CA ASN A 381 29.96 7.11 -35.41
C ASN A 381 29.01 6.94 -36.60
N CYS A 382 28.70 8.06 -37.27
CA CYS A 382 27.83 8.08 -38.45
C CYS A 382 28.38 7.32 -39.67
N ALA A 383 29.67 6.95 -39.68
CA ALA A 383 30.26 6.18 -40.78
C ALA A 383 29.99 4.67 -40.67
N GLU A 384 29.84 4.16 -39.44
CA GLU A 384 29.67 2.74 -39.16
C GLU A 384 28.23 2.36 -38.83
N SER A 385 27.43 3.30 -38.31
CA SER A 385 26.05 3.06 -37.91
C SER A 385 25.07 3.94 -38.71
N PRO A 386 23.87 3.42 -39.05
CA PRO A 386 22.89 4.16 -39.82
C PRO A 386 22.33 5.36 -39.03
N MET A 387 22.04 6.44 -39.75
CA MET A 387 21.39 7.65 -39.21
C MET A 387 19.86 7.61 -39.31
N THR A 388 19.34 6.56 -39.97
CA THR A 388 17.91 6.37 -40.20
C THR A 388 17.51 4.96 -39.82
N TYR A 389 16.32 4.81 -39.24
CA TYR A 389 15.72 3.53 -38.90
C TYR A 389 14.41 3.35 -39.67
N ASN A 390 14.21 2.18 -40.28
CA ASN A 390 12.96 1.86 -40.97
C ASN A 390 12.19 0.84 -40.14
N ASN A 391 11.08 1.28 -39.55
CA ASN A 391 10.22 0.43 -38.73
C ASN A 391 9.15 -0.34 -39.55
N GLY A 392 9.18 -0.20 -40.88
CA GLY A 392 8.22 -0.80 -41.82
C GLY A 392 7.01 0.08 -42.13
N LEU A 393 6.76 1.15 -41.37
CA LEU A 393 5.69 2.13 -41.59
C LEU A 393 6.24 3.47 -42.05
N GLU A 394 7.31 3.95 -41.41
CA GLU A 394 8.01 5.16 -41.77
C GLU A 394 9.54 4.99 -41.62
N VAL A 395 10.29 5.83 -42.31
CA VAL A 395 11.74 5.97 -42.12
C VAL A 395 11.96 7.11 -41.13
N LEU A 396 12.42 6.77 -39.94
CA LEU A 396 12.74 7.69 -38.87
C LEU A 396 14.18 8.19 -39.02
N ASP A 397 14.39 9.47 -38.77
CA ASP A 397 15.72 10.10 -38.73
C ASP A 397 16.15 10.28 -37.27
N ILE A 398 17.42 10.02 -36.98
CA ILE A 398 17.96 10.08 -35.63
C ILE A 398 17.69 11.43 -34.95
N TRP A 399 17.69 12.57 -35.67
CA TRP A 399 17.44 13.88 -35.04
C TRP A 399 15.99 14.08 -34.61
N LYS A 400 15.03 13.47 -35.33
CA LYS A 400 13.62 13.43 -34.91
C LYS A 400 13.50 12.63 -33.61
N ASP A 401 14.12 11.45 -33.56
CA ASP A 401 14.04 10.59 -32.38
C ASP A 401 14.84 11.16 -31.19
N LEU A 402 15.96 11.85 -31.42
CA LEU A 402 16.67 12.60 -30.38
C LEU A 402 15.80 13.74 -29.80
N SER A 403 14.99 14.39 -30.62
CA SER A 403 14.06 15.43 -30.19
C SER A 403 12.93 14.83 -29.33
N ASP A 404 12.34 13.73 -29.77
CA ASP A 404 11.29 13.03 -29.01
C ASP A 404 11.85 12.42 -27.72
N TYR A 405 13.03 11.79 -27.76
CA TYR A 405 13.75 11.28 -26.60
C TYR A 405 14.01 12.40 -25.59
N ALA A 406 14.47 13.57 -26.02
CA ALA A 406 14.71 14.71 -25.12
C ALA A 406 13.42 15.20 -24.44
N CYS A 407 12.28 15.15 -25.13
CA CYS A 407 10.98 15.50 -24.57
C CYS A 407 10.50 14.45 -23.55
N LEU A 408 10.62 13.16 -23.88
CA LEU A 408 10.26 12.06 -22.99
C LEU A 408 11.14 12.02 -21.74
N TYR A 409 12.45 12.22 -21.91
CA TYR A 409 13.41 12.26 -20.81
C TYR A 409 13.14 13.45 -19.88
N PHE A 410 12.75 14.59 -20.44
CA PHE A 410 12.32 15.75 -19.64
C PHE A 410 11.09 15.42 -18.80
N ILE A 411 10.04 14.82 -19.39
CA ILE A 411 8.83 14.39 -18.66
C ILE A 411 9.18 13.37 -17.56
N TYR A 412 10.01 12.39 -17.89
CA TYR A 412 10.40 11.31 -17.00
C TYR A 412 11.25 11.79 -15.82
N CYS A 413 12.15 12.77 -16.04
CA CYS A 413 13.11 13.21 -15.02
C CYS A 413 12.61 14.34 -14.11
N ILE A 414 11.40 14.85 -14.32
CA ILE A 414 10.87 15.91 -13.46
C ILE A 414 10.58 15.36 -12.07
N GLN A 415 11.29 15.92 -11.09
CA GLN A 415 11.14 15.59 -9.67
C GLN A 415 9.94 16.27 -9.01
N SER A 416 9.41 17.34 -9.63
CA SER A 416 8.16 17.94 -9.15
C SER A 416 6.97 17.03 -9.47
N SER A 417 5.83 17.29 -8.82
CA SER A 417 4.59 16.60 -9.17
C SER A 417 4.22 16.88 -10.63
N LEU A 418 3.67 15.88 -11.33
CA LEU A 418 3.03 16.08 -12.64
C LEU A 418 1.59 16.60 -12.50
N LEU A 419 1.11 16.75 -11.28
CA LEU A 419 -0.24 17.21 -10.96
C LEU A 419 -0.28 18.73 -10.81
N ILE A 420 -1.31 19.35 -11.40
CA ILE A 420 -1.60 20.78 -11.31
C ILE A 420 -3.05 20.90 -10.87
N SER A 421 -3.33 21.54 -9.73
CA SER A 421 -4.68 21.47 -9.15
C SER A 421 -5.08 22.70 -8.33
N ASN A 422 -6.39 22.98 -8.29
CA ASN A 422 -6.99 23.96 -7.39
C ASN A 422 -7.20 23.45 -5.96
N TYR A 423 -6.86 22.18 -5.67
CA TYR A 423 -6.79 21.63 -4.32
C TYR A 423 -5.48 20.87 -4.12
N SER A 424 -5.04 20.73 -2.88
CA SER A 424 -3.77 20.08 -2.59
C SER A 424 -3.88 18.57 -2.71
N VAL A 425 -3.01 17.98 -3.54
CA VAL A 425 -2.83 16.52 -3.68
C VAL A 425 -1.38 16.16 -3.40
N ARG A 426 -1.14 15.23 -2.47
CA ARG A 426 0.20 14.74 -2.11
C ARG A 426 0.56 13.50 -2.95
N VAL A 427 1.73 13.54 -3.56
CA VAL A 427 2.36 12.45 -4.33
C VAL A 427 3.58 11.91 -3.57
N ASP A 428 3.77 10.59 -3.55
CA ASP A 428 4.87 9.94 -2.81
C ASP A 428 5.90 9.27 -3.73
N THR A 429 5.86 9.49 -5.04
CA THR A 429 6.82 8.90 -5.99
C THR A 429 8.24 9.41 -5.73
N VAL A 430 9.21 8.52 -5.74
CA VAL A 430 10.62 8.84 -5.41
C VAL A 430 11.53 8.43 -6.55
N MET A 431 12.28 9.38 -7.08
CA MET A 431 13.34 9.11 -8.04
C MET A 431 14.59 8.62 -7.31
N GLN A 432 15.11 7.48 -7.73
CA GLN A 432 16.39 6.89 -7.34
C GLN A 432 17.42 7.18 -8.43
N TYR A 433 18.55 7.80 -8.06
CA TYR A 433 19.58 8.20 -9.00
C TYR A 433 20.97 7.84 -8.47
N ALA A 434 21.71 7.02 -9.24
CA ALA A 434 23.06 6.57 -8.91
C ALA A 434 24.15 7.21 -9.81
N GLY A 435 23.81 8.27 -10.56
CA GLY A 435 24.75 8.95 -11.49
C GLY A 435 24.55 8.62 -12.97
N ASN A 436 23.70 7.64 -13.30
CA ASN A 436 23.44 7.18 -14.67
C ASN A 436 21.98 7.47 -15.08
N PHE A 437 21.20 6.44 -15.45
CA PHE A 437 19.77 6.58 -15.71
C PHE A 437 18.97 6.59 -14.39
N PRO A 438 18.02 7.54 -14.18
CA PRO A 438 17.16 7.56 -13.00
C PRO A 438 16.09 6.47 -13.04
N LEU A 439 15.72 5.91 -11.89
CA LEU A 439 14.60 4.97 -11.77
C LEU A 439 13.55 5.50 -10.79
N TRP A 440 12.28 5.18 -10.98
CA TRP A 440 11.20 5.62 -10.08
C TRP A 440 10.68 4.49 -9.19
N ASP A 441 10.60 4.77 -7.90
CA ASP A 441 9.83 3.98 -6.95
C ASP A 441 8.40 4.55 -6.88
N ASN A 442 7.43 3.74 -7.30
CA ASN A 442 6.01 4.08 -7.40
C ASN A 442 5.13 3.32 -6.39
N ASP A 443 5.71 2.79 -5.29
CA ASP A 443 4.95 1.97 -4.33
C ASP A 443 3.85 2.76 -3.59
N LEU A 444 2.59 2.43 -3.86
CA LEU A 444 1.43 3.07 -3.23
C LEU A 444 1.04 2.45 -1.88
N PHE A 445 1.42 1.20 -1.61
CA PHE A 445 0.81 0.39 -0.55
C PHE A 445 1.73 0.13 0.65
N ARG A 446 3.04 -0.05 0.43
CA ARG A 446 3.95 -0.55 1.49
C ARG A 446 4.70 0.56 2.23
N ARG A 447 4.53 1.82 1.82
CA ARG A 447 5.22 2.98 2.42
C ARG A 447 4.82 3.23 3.88
N ASP A 448 5.81 3.50 4.73
CA ASP A 448 5.62 3.87 6.13
C ASP A 448 5.13 5.32 6.23
N PRO A 449 3.97 5.59 6.86
CA PRO A 449 3.49 6.93 7.11
C PRO A 449 4.47 7.87 7.80
N ARG A 450 5.43 7.34 8.59
CA ARG A 450 6.37 8.15 9.38
C ARG A 450 7.46 8.82 8.57
N THR A 451 7.75 8.31 7.38
CA THR A 451 8.82 8.83 6.51
C THR A 451 8.27 9.66 5.34
N LEU A 452 6.94 9.78 5.21
CA LEU A 452 6.31 10.39 4.05
C LEU A 452 6.69 11.87 3.91
N ASP A 453 6.68 12.64 4.99
CA ASP A 453 6.99 14.08 4.93
C ASP A 453 8.37 14.39 4.33
N ALA A 454 9.33 13.45 4.45
CA ALA A 454 10.67 13.62 3.88
C ALA A 454 10.73 13.38 2.36
N ILE A 455 9.83 12.56 1.82
CA ILE A 455 9.86 12.10 0.42
C ILE A 455 8.76 12.70 -0.43
N SER A 456 7.63 13.08 0.18
CA SER A 456 6.44 13.52 -0.53
C SER A 456 6.61 14.88 -1.19
N ARG A 457 5.83 15.07 -2.26
CA ARG A 457 5.64 16.32 -2.98
C ARG A 457 4.14 16.62 -3.06
N HIS A 458 3.80 17.87 -3.36
CA HIS A 458 2.42 18.28 -3.57
C HIS A 458 2.22 18.69 -5.03
N ALA A 459 0.98 18.60 -5.50
CA ALA A 459 0.55 19.18 -6.77
C ALA A 459 0.91 20.66 -6.83
N HIS A 460 1.21 21.13 -8.03
CA HIS A 460 1.36 22.56 -8.30
C HIS A 460 0.00 23.25 -8.16
N ILE A 461 0.01 24.49 -7.71
CA ILE A 461 -1.20 25.30 -7.63
C ILE A 461 -1.66 25.59 -9.07
N LEU A 462 -2.92 25.26 -9.36
CA LEU A 462 -3.52 25.62 -10.63
C LEU A 462 -3.80 27.13 -10.67
N ASP A 463 -3.01 27.82 -11.49
CA ASP A 463 -3.33 29.16 -11.94
C ASP A 463 -4.26 29.06 -13.17
N PHE A 464 -5.51 29.49 -13.00
CA PHE A 464 -6.52 29.42 -14.06
C PHE A 464 -6.19 30.28 -15.27
N ASP A 465 -5.41 31.35 -15.13
CA ASP A 465 -5.02 32.19 -16.28
C ASP A 465 -4.12 31.43 -17.26
N VAL A 466 -3.41 30.39 -16.82
CA VAL A 466 -2.65 29.50 -17.71
C VAL A 466 -3.57 28.69 -18.63
N LEU A 467 -4.82 28.48 -18.23
CA LEU A 467 -5.85 27.82 -19.03
C LEU A 467 -6.68 28.80 -19.87
N ARG A 468 -6.54 30.11 -19.67
CA ARG A 468 -7.29 31.16 -20.40
C ARG A 468 -6.46 31.68 -21.56
N VAL A 469 -6.90 31.39 -22.78
CA VAL A 469 -6.12 31.64 -24.01
C VAL A 469 -6.22 33.09 -24.48
N SER A 470 -7.35 33.77 -24.24
CA SER A 470 -7.56 35.13 -24.73
C SER A 470 -7.32 36.19 -23.65
N ARG A 471 -8.30 36.40 -22.76
CA ARG A 471 -8.21 37.40 -21.70
C ARG A 471 -7.94 36.73 -20.35
N GLN A 472 -7.10 37.36 -19.55
CA GLN A 472 -6.66 36.86 -18.24
C GLN A 472 -7.20 37.76 -17.13
N VAL A 473 -7.40 37.21 -15.95
CA VAL A 473 -7.84 37.99 -14.79
C VAL A 473 -6.67 38.79 -14.23
N LEU A 474 -5.47 38.21 -14.20
CA LEU A 474 -4.24 38.93 -13.93
C LEU A 474 -3.66 39.45 -15.26
N GLU A 475 -3.55 40.77 -15.38
CA GLU A 475 -2.84 41.39 -16.51
C GLU A 475 -1.36 40.99 -16.51
N ASP A 476 -0.85 40.63 -17.70
CA ASP A 476 0.54 40.19 -17.94
C ASP A 476 1.03 39.06 -17.01
N ASN A 477 0.20 38.03 -16.83
CA ASN A 477 0.60 36.86 -16.04
C ASN A 477 1.81 36.15 -16.66
N LYS A 478 2.92 36.10 -15.91
CA LYS A 478 4.19 35.47 -16.32
C LYS A 478 4.09 33.96 -16.57
N LEU A 479 3.09 33.30 -15.98
CA LEU A 479 2.85 31.87 -16.16
C LEU A 479 1.97 31.58 -17.39
N SER A 480 1.39 32.59 -18.02
CA SER A 480 0.53 32.37 -19.17
C SER A 480 1.26 31.65 -20.31
N GLY A 481 0.59 30.66 -20.91
CA GLY A 481 1.13 29.84 -21.99
C GLY A 481 2.20 28.82 -21.54
N SER A 482 2.44 28.63 -20.24
CA SER A 482 3.47 27.70 -19.76
C SER A 482 3.02 26.24 -19.66
N LEU A 483 1.71 25.95 -19.72
CA LEU A 483 1.20 24.58 -19.60
C LEU A 483 1.40 23.81 -20.90
N GLU A 484 2.28 22.81 -20.86
CA GLU A 484 2.53 21.93 -22.00
C GLU A 484 2.13 20.47 -21.76
N PHE A 485 2.27 19.94 -20.54
CA PHE A 485 1.92 18.56 -20.17
C PHE A 485 1.63 18.45 -18.67
N GLY A 486 1.07 17.32 -18.24
CA GLY A 486 0.72 17.03 -16.85
C GLY A 486 -0.76 16.69 -16.67
N VAL A 487 -1.18 16.51 -15.41
CA VAL A 487 -2.56 16.17 -15.06
C VAL A 487 -3.18 17.36 -14.34
N VAL A 488 -4.15 17.98 -14.99
CA VAL A 488 -4.88 19.14 -14.47
C VAL A 488 -6.12 18.65 -13.73
N LEU A 489 -6.24 18.98 -12.45
CA LEU A 489 -7.36 18.58 -11.58
C LEU A 489 -8.14 19.80 -11.12
N ILE A 490 -9.43 19.85 -11.46
CA ILE A 490 -10.31 20.97 -11.10
C ILE A 490 -11.50 20.44 -10.31
N THR A 491 -11.50 20.66 -9.00
CA THR A 491 -12.72 20.47 -8.20
C THR A 491 -13.70 21.62 -8.45
N GLU A 492 -14.99 21.31 -8.47
CA GLU A 492 -16.10 22.28 -8.50
C GLU A 492 -16.03 23.20 -9.73
N ILE A 493 -15.80 22.61 -10.91
CA ILE A 493 -15.67 23.35 -12.19
C ILE A 493 -16.92 24.18 -12.50
N ASP A 494 -18.09 23.71 -12.07
CA ASP A 494 -19.37 24.39 -12.21
C ASP A 494 -19.44 25.72 -11.42
N LYS A 495 -18.71 25.83 -10.30
CA LYS A 495 -18.60 27.08 -9.53
C LYS A 495 -17.66 28.09 -10.20
N GLU A 496 -16.59 27.63 -10.83
CA GLU A 496 -15.63 28.48 -11.56
C GLU A 496 -16.21 28.99 -12.89
N ARG A 497 -16.84 28.09 -13.67
CA ARG A 497 -17.36 28.42 -15.01
C ARG A 497 -18.77 28.99 -14.98
N GLY A 498 -19.57 28.64 -13.98
CA GLY A 498 -20.97 29.05 -13.89
C GLY A 498 -21.87 28.31 -14.89
N ASN A 499 -23.17 28.30 -14.58
CA ASN A 499 -24.20 27.77 -15.46
C ASN A 499 -24.77 28.85 -16.39
N ARG A 500 -25.59 28.45 -17.37
CA ARG A 500 -26.20 29.38 -18.33
C ARG A 500 -26.87 30.59 -17.66
N LEU A 501 -27.65 30.36 -16.60
CA LEU A 501 -28.38 31.39 -15.85
C LEU A 501 -27.44 32.44 -15.23
N LYS A 502 -26.34 32.01 -14.60
CA LYS A 502 -25.34 32.94 -14.05
C LYS A 502 -24.63 33.75 -15.14
N LEU A 503 -24.56 33.20 -16.36
CA LEU A 503 -23.88 33.80 -17.50
C LEU A 503 -24.78 34.69 -18.37
N GLU A 504 -26.09 34.79 -18.12
CA GLU A 504 -27.03 35.54 -18.97
C GLU A 504 -26.69 37.04 -19.12
N GLY A 505 -26.07 37.65 -18.10
CA GLY A 505 -25.65 39.06 -18.14
C GLY A 505 -24.28 39.34 -18.76
N LEU A 506 -23.47 38.30 -19.02
CA LEU A 506 -22.10 38.45 -19.51
C LEU A 506 -22.04 38.42 -21.04
N LYS A 507 -21.21 39.28 -21.64
CA LYS A 507 -21.00 39.35 -23.10
C LYS A 507 -19.52 39.19 -23.44
N LYS A 508 -19.25 38.59 -24.60
CA LYS A 508 -17.88 38.45 -25.12
C LYS A 508 -17.18 39.78 -25.37
N ALA A 509 -17.96 40.82 -25.68
CA ALA A 509 -17.48 42.16 -26.00
C ALA A 509 -17.13 43.01 -24.77
N TYR A 510 -17.33 42.53 -23.54
CA TYR A 510 -16.92 43.27 -22.35
C TYR A 510 -15.40 43.38 -22.25
N ASP A 511 -14.96 44.52 -21.73
CA ASP A 511 -13.53 44.81 -21.51
C ASP A 511 -12.96 44.04 -20.31
N GLU A 512 -13.77 43.78 -19.30
CA GLU A 512 -13.36 42.95 -18.17
C GLU A 512 -13.34 41.46 -18.57
N THR A 513 -12.33 40.75 -18.07
CA THR A 513 -12.20 39.30 -18.25
C THR A 513 -13.37 38.57 -17.57
N ASN A 514 -14.01 37.68 -18.31
CA ASN A 514 -15.14 36.88 -17.88
C ASN A 514 -15.16 35.52 -18.58
N GLN A 515 -16.03 34.63 -18.10
CA GLN A 515 -16.11 33.25 -18.57
C GLN A 515 -16.49 33.11 -20.06
N LYS A 516 -17.04 34.15 -20.72
CA LYS A 516 -17.36 34.09 -22.15
C LYS A 516 -16.24 34.61 -23.05
N ASN A 517 -15.34 35.47 -22.54
CA ASN A 517 -14.27 36.10 -23.33
C ASN A 517 -12.86 35.58 -23.00
N ASP A 518 -12.72 34.62 -22.09
CA ASP A 518 -11.45 34.03 -21.66
C ASP A 518 -10.97 32.81 -22.48
N ASN A 519 -11.85 32.25 -23.32
CA ASN A 519 -11.59 31.09 -24.18
C ASN A 519 -11.01 29.87 -23.44
N PHE A 520 -11.42 29.65 -22.18
CA PHE A 520 -10.99 28.49 -21.39
C PHE A 520 -11.21 27.14 -22.10
N ASN A 521 -12.39 26.93 -22.71
CA ASN A 521 -12.73 25.67 -23.39
C ASN A 521 -11.76 25.37 -24.56
N TYR A 522 -11.11 26.39 -25.13
CA TYR A 522 -10.12 26.20 -26.19
C TYR A 522 -8.89 25.44 -25.69
N SER A 523 -8.49 25.64 -24.43
CA SER A 523 -7.40 24.89 -23.80
C SER A 523 -7.74 23.40 -23.64
N LEU A 524 -9.01 23.08 -23.36
CA LEU A 524 -9.47 21.68 -23.31
C LEU A 524 -9.44 21.03 -24.70
N LYS A 525 -9.84 21.77 -25.75
CA LYS A 525 -9.83 21.31 -27.15
C LYS A 525 -8.42 21.10 -27.67
N MET A 526 -7.53 22.06 -27.43
CA MET A 526 -6.21 22.12 -28.07
C MET A 526 -5.06 21.62 -27.20
N GLY A 527 -5.29 21.36 -25.92
CA GLY A 527 -4.25 20.96 -24.96
C GLY A 527 -3.47 19.71 -25.37
N ARG A 528 -4.08 18.83 -26.19
CA ARG A 528 -3.41 17.64 -26.75
C ARG A 528 -2.17 17.98 -27.57
N HIS A 529 -2.22 19.03 -28.38
CA HIS A 529 -1.20 19.34 -29.38
C HIS A 529 0.18 19.67 -28.80
N PRO A 530 0.31 20.58 -27.81
CA PRO A 530 1.62 20.84 -27.20
C PRO A 530 2.16 19.63 -26.42
N ALA A 531 1.27 18.81 -25.85
CA ALA A 531 1.60 17.68 -24.98
C ALA A 531 1.95 16.37 -25.70
N THR A 532 1.77 16.30 -27.03
CA THR A 532 1.97 15.05 -27.78
C THR A 532 3.45 14.84 -28.08
N VAL A 533 3.96 13.69 -27.66
CA VAL A 533 5.30 13.19 -28.01
C VAL A 533 5.12 11.77 -28.52
N ARG A 534 5.67 11.48 -29.71
CA ARG A 534 5.56 10.17 -30.37
C ARG A 534 4.12 9.59 -30.37
N ASN A 535 3.16 10.39 -30.82
CA ASN A 535 1.73 10.07 -30.91
C ASN A 535 0.98 9.85 -29.58
N PHE A 536 1.63 9.96 -28.42
CA PHE A 536 0.98 9.87 -27.11
C PHE A 536 0.84 11.26 -26.45
N PRO A 537 -0.37 11.64 -25.98
CA PRO A 537 -0.57 12.91 -25.30
C PRO A 537 -0.32 12.81 -23.79
N PHE A 538 0.71 13.50 -23.31
CA PHE A 538 1.07 13.58 -21.89
C PHE A 538 0.27 14.64 -21.11
N ILE A 539 -1.00 14.86 -21.47
CA ILE A 539 -1.89 15.77 -20.75
C ILE A 539 -3.23 15.11 -20.47
N ARG A 540 -3.77 15.33 -19.27
CA ARG A 540 -5.14 14.95 -18.90
C ARG A 540 -5.79 16.08 -18.12
N PHE A 541 -7.07 16.28 -18.37
CA PHE A 541 -7.93 17.16 -17.58
C PHE A 541 -8.95 16.31 -16.85
N ILE A 542 -8.98 16.41 -15.53
CA ILE A 542 -9.94 15.73 -14.68
C ILE A 542 -10.71 16.78 -13.93
N VAL A 543 -12.03 16.83 -14.15
CA VAL A 543 -12.90 17.84 -13.56
C VAL A 543 -14.05 17.17 -12.84
N ASP A 544 -14.52 17.74 -11.73
CA ASP A 544 -15.70 17.24 -11.02
C ASP A 544 -16.82 18.29 -10.93
N ALA A 545 -18.08 17.82 -11.01
CA ALA A 545 -19.27 18.63 -10.72
C ALA A 545 -20.38 17.79 -10.09
N GLN A 546 -21.43 18.44 -9.60
CA GLN A 546 -22.61 17.74 -9.05
C GLN A 546 -23.57 17.24 -10.11
N ARG A 547 -23.75 18.01 -11.17
CA ARG A 547 -24.64 17.69 -12.29
C ARG A 547 -23.94 18.06 -13.59
N PRO A 548 -24.09 17.27 -14.66
CA PRO A 548 -23.46 17.59 -15.93
C PRO A 548 -23.93 18.94 -16.46
N GLU A 549 -25.22 19.23 -16.33
CA GLU A 549 -25.86 20.47 -16.80
C GLU A 549 -25.44 21.75 -16.06
N SER A 550 -24.68 21.63 -14.97
CA SER A 550 -24.18 22.81 -14.27
C SER A 550 -23.00 23.46 -15.01
N TRP A 551 -22.38 22.73 -15.92
CA TRP A 551 -21.36 23.26 -16.81
C TRP A 551 -21.95 23.59 -18.20
N GLU A 552 -21.29 24.50 -18.92
CA GLU A 552 -21.72 24.94 -20.25
C GLU A 552 -21.69 23.77 -21.26
N ALA A 553 -22.67 23.74 -22.18
CA ALA A 553 -22.83 22.68 -23.18
C ALA A 553 -21.55 22.43 -24.02
N ASP A 554 -20.87 23.51 -24.45
CA ASP A 554 -19.61 23.41 -25.21
C ASP A 554 -18.47 22.78 -24.38
N GLY A 555 -18.50 22.91 -23.06
CA GLY A 555 -17.56 22.22 -22.17
C GLY A 555 -17.90 20.74 -22.05
N ARG A 556 -19.19 20.43 -21.85
CA ARG A 556 -19.72 19.07 -21.68
C ARG A 556 -19.43 18.17 -22.90
N GLU A 557 -19.70 18.65 -24.11
CA GLU A 557 -19.50 17.91 -25.37
C GLU A 557 -18.03 17.51 -25.65
N LEU A 558 -17.08 18.09 -24.93
CA LEU A 558 -15.65 17.79 -25.04
C LEU A 558 -15.19 16.72 -24.06
N THR A 559 -16.06 16.30 -23.16
CA THR A 559 -15.72 15.44 -22.05
C THR A 559 -16.42 14.10 -22.15
N THR A 560 -15.76 13.08 -21.62
CA THR A 560 -16.45 11.83 -21.30
C THR A 560 -16.88 11.89 -19.84
N GLU A 561 -18.17 11.71 -19.64
CA GLU A 561 -18.81 11.74 -18.33
C GLU A 561 -18.65 10.39 -17.66
N LEU A 562 -18.08 10.42 -16.46
CA LEU A 562 -17.90 9.26 -15.60
C LEU A 562 -18.86 9.42 -14.42
N PHE A 563 -20.01 8.77 -14.52
CA PHE A 563 -21.02 8.75 -13.46
C PHE A 563 -20.65 7.72 -12.42
N ILE A 564 -20.58 8.15 -11.16
CA ILE A 564 -20.40 7.25 -10.02
C ILE A 564 -21.78 6.71 -9.65
N SER A 565 -22.09 5.51 -10.13
CA SER A 565 -23.41 4.90 -10.01
C SER A 565 -23.63 4.25 -8.64
N ASP A 566 -22.65 3.48 -8.17
CA ASP A 566 -22.68 2.84 -6.86
C ASP A 566 -21.26 2.68 -6.28
N CYS A 567 -21.15 2.67 -4.96
CA CYS A 567 -19.89 2.44 -4.25
C CYS A 567 -20.12 1.46 -3.11
N SER A 568 -19.48 0.30 -3.20
CA SER A 568 -19.60 -0.77 -2.22
C SER A 568 -19.16 -0.34 -0.82
N PRO A 569 -19.64 -1.02 0.24
CA PRO A 569 -19.01 -0.89 1.55
C PRO A 569 -17.54 -1.33 1.50
N LYS A 570 -16.80 -0.98 2.56
CA LYS A 570 -15.38 -1.33 2.70
C LYS A 570 -15.20 -2.84 2.68
N ARG A 571 -14.43 -3.34 1.71
CA ARG A 571 -13.99 -4.73 1.59
C ARG A 571 -12.52 -4.86 1.99
N LEU A 572 -12.07 -6.09 2.23
CA LEU A 572 -10.70 -6.37 2.66
C LEU A 572 -10.02 -7.34 1.69
N ALA A 573 -8.84 -6.95 1.19
CA ALA A 573 -8.04 -7.77 0.28
C ALA A 573 -7.28 -8.91 0.99
N MET A 574 -7.06 -8.79 2.30
CA MET A 574 -6.31 -9.77 3.08
C MET A 574 -7.18 -10.97 3.45
N PRO A 575 -6.83 -12.20 3.02
CA PRO A 575 -7.64 -13.39 3.28
C PRO A 575 -7.65 -13.77 4.77
N LEU A 576 -8.63 -14.59 5.18
CA LEU A 576 -8.78 -15.17 6.53
C LEU A 576 -8.85 -14.15 7.70
N PHE A 577 -9.10 -12.86 7.44
CA PHE A 577 -9.18 -11.85 8.52
C PHE A 577 -10.47 -11.93 9.32
N ILE A 578 -11.48 -12.60 8.76
CA ILE A 578 -12.76 -12.88 9.40
C ILE A 578 -12.64 -13.44 10.83
N PHE A 579 -11.64 -14.30 11.11
CA PHE A 579 -11.43 -14.83 12.47
C PHE A 579 -11.07 -13.74 13.48
N PHE A 580 -10.32 -12.72 13.05
CA PHE A 580 -10.01 -11.58 13.89
C PHE A 580 -11.19 -10.61 13.99
N GLU A 581 -11.95 -10.42 12.90
CA GLU A 581 -13.17 -9.59 12.87
C GLU A 581 -14.19 -10.10 13.89
N ILE A 582 -14.43 -11.42 13.94
CA ILE A 582 -15.33 -12.03 14.93
C ILE A 582 -14.91 -11.69 16.36
N LEU A 583 -13.61 -11.74 16.67
CA LEU A 583 -13.10 -11.38 17.99
C LEU A 583 -13.23 -9.88 18.27
N HIS A 584 -12.95 -9.04 17.27
CA HIS A 584 -13.13 -7.60 17.37
C HIS A 584 -14.58 -7.22 17.68
N ASP A 585 -15.52 -7.79 16.93
CA ASP A 585 -16.95 -7.51 17.01
C ASP A 585 -17.58 -8.04 18.31
N TRP A 586 -16.95 -9.03 18.95
CA TRP A 586 -17.34 -9.48 20.28
C TRP A 586 -16.81 -8.57 21.41
N ILE A 587 -15.58 -8.05 21.30
CA ILE A 587 -14.89 -7.31 22.38
C ILE A 587 -15.21 -5.82 22.34
N VAL A 588 -15.02 -5.18 21.18
CA VAL A 588 -14.98 -3.71 21.06
C VAL A 588 -16.37 -3.10 21.22
N PRO A 589 -17.44 -3.58 20.57
CA PRO A 589 -18.78 -3.03 20.76
C PRO A 589 -19.26 -3.07 22.21
N LYS A 590 -19.03 -4.19 22.92
CA LYS A 590 -19.37 -4.32 24.34
C LYS A 590 -18.63 -3.31 25.22
N PHE A 591 -17.36 -3.06 24.91
CA PHE A 591 -16.60 -2.03 25.59
C PHE A 591 -17.15 -0.63 25.30
N CYS A 592 -17.45 -0.32 24.03
CA CYS A 592 -17.99 0.97 23.59
C CYS A 592 -19.38 1.27 24.14
N GLU A 593 -20.21 0.26 24.38
CA GLU A 593 -21.52 0.42 25.02
C GLU A 593 -21.38 0.68 26.52
N TRP A 594 -20.49 -0.05 27.20
CA TRP A 594 -20.31 0.06 28.64
C TRP A 594 -19.50 1.31 29.06
N TYR A 595 -18.52 1.74 28.26
CA TYR A 595 -17.57 2.79 28.64
C TYR A 595 -18.20 4.18 28.85
N PRO A 596 -19.16 4.66 28.02
CA PRO A 596 -19.87 5.91 28.27
C PRO A 596 -20.62 5.90 29.60
N THR A 597 -21.31 4.81 29.94
CA THR A 597 -22.01 4.64 31.22
C THR A 597 -21.03 4.68 32.39
N TYR A 598 -19.86 4.05 32.26
CA TYR A 598 -18.79 4.18 33.24
C TYR A 598 -18.31 5.63 33.38
N ARG A 599 -18.07 6.34 32.27
CA ARG A 599 -17.59 7.74 32.28
C ARG A 599 -18.62 8.72 32.82
N TYR A 600 -19.91 8.43 32.65
CA TYR A 600 -21.00 9.18 33.25
C TYR A 600 -20.98 9.05 34.78
N SER A 601 -20.82 7.84 35.30
CA SER A 601 -20.85 7.59 36.74
C SER A 601 -19.50 7.84 37.44
N CYS A 602 -18.35 7.72 36.78
CA CYS A 602 -17.04 7.75 37.43
C CYS A 602 -16.05 8.72 36.76
N GLY A 603 -15.58 9.70 37.54
CA GLY A 603 -14.51 10.63 37.17
C GLY A 603 -13.07 10.12 37.36
N ASP A 604 -12.88 9.02 38.09
CA ASP A 604 -11.57 8.50 38.48
C ASP A 604 -10.97 7.46 37.51
N ASN A 605 -9.64 7.30 37.56
CA ASN A 605 -8.89 6.36 36.74
C ASN A 605 -8.62 5.05 37.51
N LYS A 606 -9.31 3.98 37.13
CA LYS A 606 -9.18 2.63 37.73
C LYS A 606 -8.28 1.70 36.88
N LEU A 607 -7.53 0.81 37.55
CA LEU A 607 -6.60 -0.12 36.89
C LEU A 607 -7.32 -1.12 35.96
N THR A 608 -8.45 -1.67 36.41
CA THR A 608 -9.28 -2.61 35.64
C THR A 608 -9.81 -1.97 34.36
N VAL A 609 -10.33 -0.75 34.46
CA VAL A 609 -10.83 0.01 33.30
C VAL A 609 -9.71 0.33 32.33
N ARG A 610 -8.54 0.74 32.83
CA ARG A 610 -7.35 0.94 31.99
C ARG A 610 -6.91 -0.34 31.27
N PHE A 611 -7.00 -1.50 31.92
CA PHE A 611 -6.70 -2.78 31.29
C PHE A 611 -7.71 -3.14 30.20
N LEU A 612 -9.01 -3.03 30.48
CA LEU A 612 -10.08 -3.28 29.49
C LEU A 612 -9.96 -2.33 28.29
N HIS A 613 -9.74 -1.04 28.56
CA HIS A 613 -9.50 -0.04 27.52
C HIS A 613 -8.23 -0.36 26.72
N TRP A 614 -7.16 -0.83 27.36
CA TRP A 614 -5.96 -1.28 26.65
C TRP A 614 -6.24 -2.46 25.72
N VAL A 615 -6.97 -3.49 26.18
CA VAL A 615 -7.39 -4.64 25.36
C VAL A 615 -8.26 -4.18 24.18
N ALA A 616 -9.36 -3.47 24.45
CA ALA A 616 -10.26 -2.95 23.41
C ALA A 616 -9.50 -2.06 22.40
N SER A 617 -8.61 -1.19 22.88
CA SER A 617 -7.77 -0.36 22.01
C SER A 617 -6.77 -1.17 21.19
N ALA A 618 -6.27 -2.31 21.68
CA ALA A 618 -5.33 -3.15 20.94
C ALA A 618 -6.05 -3.84 19.78
N PHE A 619 -7.24 -4.40 20.03
CA PHE A 619 -8.10 -4.99 19.00
C PHE A 619 -8.52 -3.95 17.97
N SER A 620 -9.06 -2.80 18.42
CA SER A 620 -9.48 -1.72 17.52
C SER A 620 -8.32 -1.14 16.69
N ARG A 621 -7.14 -0.94 17.29
CA ARG A 621 -5.96 -0.48 16.53
C ARG A 621 -5.49 -1.48 15.49
N HIS A 622 -5.49 -2.77 15.80
CA HIS A 622 -5.10 -3.79 14.83
C HIS A 622 -6.12 -3.88 13.69
N TYR A 623 -7.41 -3.93 14.01
CA TYR A 623 -8.52 -3.90 13.04
C TYR A 623 -8.39 -2.71 12.09
N ASN A 624 -8.34 -1.50 12.64
CA ASN A 624 -8.24 -0.27 11.85
C ASN A 624 -6.96 -0.23 11.01
N ARG A 625 -5.83 -0.70 11.53
CA ARG A 625 -4.57 -0.75 10.78
C ARG A 625 -4.66 -1.69 9.58
N ILE A 626 -5.27 -2.86 9.74
CA ILE A 626 -5.43 -3.83 8.65
C ILE A 626 -6.39 -3.28 7.59
N TYR A 627 -7.55 -2.73 7.98
CA TYR A 627 -8.51 -2.12 7.04
C TYR A 627 -7.98 -0.85 6.35
N ASN A 628 -7.11 -0.09 7.00
CA ASN A 628 -6.48 1.07 6.37
C ASN A 628 -5.40 0.66 5.35
N ILE A 629 -4.73 -0.48 5.54
CA ILE A 629 -3.68 -0.97 4.63
C ILE A 629 -4.28 -1.78 3.48
N PHE A 630 -5.14 -2.74 3.80
CA PHE A 630 -5.67 -3.74 2.86
C PHE A 630 -7.13 -3.52 2.49
N GLY A 631 -7.76 -2.46 2.98
CA GLY A 631 -9.14 -2.14 2.66
C GLY A 631 -9.27 -1.46 1.30
N TYR A 632 -10.33 -1.80 0.58
CA TYR A 632 -10.69 -1.18 -0.69
C TYR A 632 -12.22 -1.09 -0.82
N MET A 633 -12.68 -0.29 -1.77
CA MET A 633 -14.09 -0.19 -2.15
C MET A 633 -14.19 -0.42 -3.66
N GLU A 634 -15.24 -1.10 -4.08
CA GLU A 634 -15.56 -1.29 -5.49
C GLU A 634 -16.59 -0.24 -5.89
N SER A 635 -16.32 0.51 -6.95
CA SER A 635 -17.19 1.56 -7.47
C SER A 635 -17.58 1.23 -8.89
N SER A 636 -18.86 1.35 -9.22
CA SER A 636 -19.34 1.18 -10.59
C SER A 636 -19.35 2.54 -11.27
N LEU A 637 -18.58 2.68 -12.35
CA LEU A 637 -18.51 3.88 -13.18
C LEU A 637 -19.29 3.64 -14.46
N THR A 638 -20.34 4.42 -14.68
CA THR A 638 -21.04 4.45 -15.96
C THR A 638 -20.42 5.51 -16.86
N ILE A 639 -20.02 5.10 -18.05
CA ILE A 639 -19.32 5.93 -19.03
C ILE A 639 -20.35 6.42 -20.05
N VAL A 640 -20.41 7.73 -20.23
CA VAL A 640 -21.28 8.39 -21.22
C VAL A 640 -20.42 9.34 -22.03
N ASP A 641 -20.47 9.23 -23.35
CA ASP A 641 -19.88 10.25 -24.21
C ASP A 641 -20.69 11.54 -24.05
N GLY A 642 -20.03 12.69 -23.82
CA GLY A 642 -20.71 13.97 -23.65
C GLY A 642 -21.59 14.40 -24.84
N ARG A 643 -21.49 13.71 -25.98
CA ARG A 643 -22.34 13.89 -27.18
C ARG A 643 -23.57 12.99 -27.22
N GLU A 644 -23.57 11.89 -26.48
CA GLU A 644 -24.63 10.88 -26.50
C GLU A 644 -25.41 10.90 -25.17
N GLU A 645 -26.73 10.69 -25.21
CA GLU A 645 -27.55 10.65 -23.99
C GLU A 645 -27.65 9.23 -23.39
N GLU A 646 -27.28 8.19 -24.14
CA GLU A 646 -27.36 6.80 -23.70
C GLU A 646 -26.05 6.33 -23.07
N ALA A 647 -26.16 5.60 -21.96
CA ALA A 647 -25.02 5.03 -21.28
C ALA A 647 -24.35 3.95 -22.14
N THR A 648 -23.08 4.17 -22.47
CA THR A 648 -22.34 3.29 -23.37
C THR A 648 -21.93 2.00 -22.65
N GLU A 649 -21.28 2.13 -21.48
CA GLU A 649 -20.70 0.99 -20.76
C GLU A 649 -20.62 1.22 -19.23
N SER A 650 -20.60 0.13 -18.45
CA SER A 650 -20.37 0.16 -17.01
C SER A 650 -19.06 -0.55 -16.67
N HIS A 651 -18.17 0.13 -15.94
CA HIS A 651 -16.87 -0.37 -15.55
C HIS A 651 -16.73 -0.46 -14.03
N ARG A 652 -16.05 -1.50 -13.53
CA ARG A 652 -15.77 -1.68 -12.11
C ARG A 652 -14.43 -1.07 -11.77
N TYR A 653 -14.43 -0.11 -10.86
CA TYR A 653 -13.24 0.62 -10.43
C TYR A 653 -12.93 0.36 -8.96
N PHE A 654 -11.65 0.20 -8.60
CA PHE A 654 -11.26 -0.18 -7.24
C PHE A 654 -10.58 0.97 -6.49
N LEU A 655 -11.21 1.49 -5.45
CA LEU A 655 -10.65 2.53 -4.58
C LEU A 655 -9.90 1.93 -3.40
N ALA A 656 -8.57 1.86 -3.48
CA ALA A 656 -7.75 1.35 -2.39
C ALA A 656 -7.55 2.40 -1.27
N HIS A 657 -7.86 2.05 -0.03
CA HIS A 657 -7.78 3.00 1.08
C HIS A 657 -6.37 3.53 1.32
N LYS A 658 -5.36 2.66 1.27
CA LYS A 658 -3.98 3.02 1.54
C LYS A 658 -3.43 4.00 0.49
N LYS A 659 -3.87 3.88 -0.76
CA LYS A 659 -3.52 4.81 -1.85
C LYS A 659 -4.08 6.21 -1.58
N ILE A 660 -5.38 6.29 -1.26
CA ILE A 660 -6.16 7.52 -1.21
C ILE A 660 -6.16 8.19 0.17
N TYR A 661 -6.50 7.45 1.23
CA TYR A 661 -6.71 7.98 2.57
C TYR A 661 -5.42 8.08 3.40
N ALA A 662 -4.25 7.95 2.77
CA ALA A 662 -2.96 8.20 3.41
C ALA A 662 -2.66 9.69 3.59
N CYS A 663 -3.67 10.54 3.83
CA CYS A 663 -3.59 12.00 3.81
C CYS A 663 -3.11 12.55 2.45
N ARG A 664 -3.69 12.02 1.35
CA ARG A 664 -3.40 12.51 -0.02
C ARG A 664 -4.02 13.86 -0.30
N PHE A 665 -5.24 14.05 0.16
CA PHE A 665 -6.02 15.26 -0.04
C PHE A 665 -6.91 15.49 1.18
N ALA A 666 -7.44 16.70 1.27
CA ALA A 666 -8.43 17.08 2.27
C ALA A 666 -9.77 17.28 1.56
N THR A 667 -10.82 16.57 2.00
CA THR A 667 -12.19 16.74 1.47
C THR A 667 -12.75 18.13 1.78
N ASP A 668 -12.17 18.82 2.76
CA ASP A 668 -12.53 20.13 3.27
C ASP A 668 -11.52 21.20 2.82
N CYS A 669 -11.14 21.20 1.54
CA CYS A 669 -10.12 22.10 0.99
C CYS A 669 -10.39 23.60 1.27
N TYR A 670 -11.66 24.01 1.40
CA TYR A 670 -12.07 25.38 1.73
C TYR A 670 -12.28 25.64 3.23
N ARG A 671 -11.93 24.70 4.13
CA ARG A 671 -12.18 24.83 5.58
C ARG A 671 -11.62 26.12 6.16
N GLU A 672 -10.40 26.50 5.79
CA GLU A 672 -9.75 27.67 6.39
C GLU A 672 -10.45 28.98 5.98
N PHE A 673 -10.95 29.07 4.74
CA PHE A 673 -11.73 30.20 4.27
C PHE A 673 -13.00 30.41 5.11
N PHE A 674 -13.76 29.34 5.38
CA PHE A 674 -14.95 29.43 6.23
C PHE A 674 -14.60 29.62 7.71
N ALA A 675 -13.51 29.03 8.20
CA ALA A 675 -13.04 29.20 9.56
C ALA A 675 -12.69 30.66 9.85
N GLU A 676 -12.07 31.37 8.90
CA GLU A 676 -11.82 32.81 9.03
C GLU A 676 -13.11 33.62 9.14
N ARG A 677 -14.12 33.29 8.32
CA ARG A 677 -15.45 33.93 8.40
C ARG A 677 -16.11 33.70 9.77
N SER A 678 -16.06 32.49 10.30
CA SER A 678 -16.61 32.18 11.63
C SER A 678 -15.82 32.88 12.75
N ARG A 679 -14.49 33.01 12.63
CA ARG A 679 -13.70 33.77 13.62
C ARG A 679 -14.06 35.25 13.62
N LYS A 680 -14.31 35.83 12.43
CA LYS A 680 -14.73 37.24 12.29
C LYS A 680 -16.10 37.53 12.87
N SER A 681 -17.03 36.56 12.89
CA SER A 681 -18.35 36.79 13.48
C SER A 681 -18.30 36.91 15.02
N GLY A 682 -17.32 36.26 15.67
CA GLY A 682 -17.22 36.21 17.13
C GLY A 682 -18.41 35.51 17.82
N LYS A 683 -19.21 34.76 17.05
CA LYS A 683 -20.45 34.12 17.51
C LYS A 683 -20.44 32.63 17.22
N GLY A 684 -20.90 31.82 18.19
CA GLY A 684 -21.06 30.37 18.10
C GLY A 684 -22.53 29.95 18.07
N ILE A 685 -22.80 28.65 17.97
CA ILE A 685 -24.18 28.12 17.91
C ILE A 685 -25.01 28.46 19.16
N GLU A 686 -24.38 28.59 20.34
CA GLU A 686 -25.05 28.97 21.59
C GLU A 686 -25.50 30.44 21.63
N ASP A 687 -24.96 31.29 20.74
CA ASP A 687 -25.40 32.68 20.61
C ASP A 687 -26.68 32.85 19.77
N TYR A 688 -27.12 31.80 19.07
CA TYR A 688 -28.30 31.86 18.20
C TYR A 688 -29.57 31.85 19.08
N PRO A 689 -30.55 32.72 18.82
CA PRO A 689 -31.81 32.69 19.55
C PRO A 689 -32.53 31.37 19.31
N THR A 690 -33.02 30.74 20.38
CA THR A 690 -33.87 29.55 20.32
C THR A 690 -35.34 29.95 20.38
N TYR A 691 -36.19 29.26 19.63
CA TYR A 691 -37.64 29.41 19.76
C TYR A 691 -38.10 29.12 21.19
N LYS A 692 -39.00 29.94 21.72
CA LYS A 692 -39.53 29.78 23.09
C LYS A 692 -40.50 28.61 23.20
N THR A 693 -41.23 28.31 22.13
CA THR A 693 -42.27 27.28 22.07
C THR A 693 -42.16 26.46 20.79
N VAL A 694 -42.89 25.33 20.72
CA VAL A 694 -42.92 24.46 19.54
C VAL A 694 -43.47 25.20 18.31
N CYS A 695 -44.45 26.08 18.50
CA CYS A 695 -44.92 26.99 17.44
C CYS A 695 -44.16 28.31 17.54
N ALA A 696 -43.57 28.76 16.43
CA ALA A 696 -42.88 30.03 16.36
C ALA A 696 -43.89 31.19 16.34
N SER A 697 -43.65 32.22 17.16
CA SER A 697 -44.43 33.45 17.07
C SER A 697 -44.06 34.25 15.82
N PRO A 698 -44.95 35.14 15.31
CA PRO A 698 -44.62 36.00 14.15
C PRO A 698 -43.32 36.78 14.32
N LYS A 699 -43.05 37.27 15.54
CA LYS A 699 -41.79 37.97 15.86
C LYS A 699 -40.56 37.07 15.74
N GLU A 700 -40.66 35.79 16.10
CA GLU A 700 -39.56 34.83 15.95
C GLU A 700 -39.40 34.37 14.50
N LEU A 701 -40.50 34.27 13.72
CA LEU A 701 -40.44 34.00 12.28
C LEU A 701 -39.74 35.16 11.55
N HIS A 702 -40.03 36.40 11.92
CA HIS A 702 -39.39 37.58 11.34
C HIS A 702 -37.87 37.62 11.62
N GLN A 703 -37.41 37.14 12.78
CA GLN A 703 -35.98 37.03 13.12
C GLN A 703 -35.19 36.09 12.19
N GLN A 704 -35.85 35.22 11.42
CA GLN A 704 -35.18 34.36 10.44
C GLN A 704 -34.58 35.14 9.27
N ASN A 705 -35.06 36.36 8.99
CA ASN A 705 -34.74 37.12 7.77
C ASN A 705 -34.98 36.27 6.50
N SER A 706 -36.07 35.50 6.48
CA SER A 706 -36.40 34.56 5.41
C SER A 706 -37.22 35.24 4.31
N TYR A 707 -36.82 35.09 3.04
CA TYR A 707 -37.59 35.57 1.90
C TYR A 707 -39.02 35.00 1.87
N PHE A 708 -39.20 33.74 2.24
CA PHE A 708 -40.51 33.09 2.26
C PHE A 708 -41.44 33.70 3.32
N ILE A 709 -40.93 34.03 4.51
CA ILE A 709 -41.73 34.67 5.57
C ILE A 709 -42.09 36.09 5.16
N ALA A 710 -41.15 36.84 4.57
CA ALA A 710 -41.42 38.18 4.05
C ALA A 710 -42.49 38.15 2.94
N GLU A 711 -42.46 37.14 2.05
CA GLU A 711 -43.48 36.96 1.02
C GLU A 711 -44.85 36.62 1.64
N MET A 712 -44.90 35.76 2.66
CA MET A 712 -46.13 35.47 3.40
C MET A 712 -46.72 36.72 4.10
N GLU A 713 -45.87 37.55 4.72
CA GLU A 713 -46.28 38.82 5.35
C GLU A 713 -46.84 39.79 4.31
N ASN A 714 -46.16 39.94 3.17
CA ASN A 714 -46.64 40.78 2.06
C ASN A 714 -47.96 40.27 1.48
N LEU A 715 -48.10 38.95 1.33
CA LEU A 715 -49.36 38.36 0.90
C LEU A 715 -50.45 38.65 1.91
N SER A 716 -50.22 38.46 3.22
CA SER A 716 -51.21 38.76 4.27
C SER A 716 -51.69 40.22 4.26
N ASP A 717 -50.80 41.17 3.99
CA ASP A 717 -51.16 42.59 3.85
C ASP A 717 -52.05 42.86 2.63
N ASP A 718 -51.98 42.02 1.59
CA ASP A 718 -52.86 42.09 0.42
C ASP A 718 -54.19 41.34 0.65
N TRP A 719 -54.24 40.33 1.52
CA TRP A 719 -55.48 39.71 1.99
C TRP A 719 -56.31 40.65 2.88
N GLU A 720 -55.69 41.55 3.65
CA GLU A 720 -56.39 42.56 4.46
C GLU A 720 -56.93 43.75 3.63
N LYS A 721 -56.49 43.91 2.37
CA LYS A 721 -56.97 44.94 1.44
C LYS A 721 -58.15 44.51 0.57
N LEU A 722 -58.46 43.21 0.55
CA LEU A 722 -59.67 42.62 -0.05
C LEU A 722 -60.79 42.52 0.99
#